data_AF-A0A7S4WAB6-F1
#
_entry.id   AF-A0A7S4WAB6-F1
#
_cell.length_a   1.000
_cell.length_b   1.000
_cell.length_c   1.000
_cell.angle_alpha   90.00
_cell.angle_beta   90.00
_cell.angle_gamma   90.00
#
_symmetry.space_group_name_H-M   'P 1'
#
loop_
_entity.id
_entity.type
_entity.pdbx_description
1 polymer ?
#
loop_
_entity_poly.entity_id
_entity_poly.type
_entity_poly.pdbx_seq_one_letter_code
_entity_poly.pdbx_strand_id
1 'polypeptide(L)'
;AEAAEQMQPGGFRAAVGGPAGRGRGDVKTEGRHWPKNEELTDAERVDRRVAWLNRNGGLPQPLDFDEVLPALDCIGLRQAMRVLRRLEESAATVSDPNEFVKDLVARSGWIWSKPDIIDDDEKVAKRVAWLNLFGGLQQPIDYAQVADVLDGLKVPHAMVLLRELEVQSNSIANPTEHIRRAVGLAGEDEVHVAVVDEDSSAAQLVAQLNQAGRLAAPIDFAEVGEDLARIGDEHALQLLQEVESKGPGVKDPTGYLKFKLKAKLASLGTALEESADDETRILKRIEWLNDYGGLMQDIDYDRVAAALQGVGVEHAMTVLKELEDKRSTVRDPNAFLLASVGSTHGARGVARPGAGPQAGRGARRPPAAMAAKGAAAGGAGRGAGAAGDLATLTGFVGFLNKSSRLKRPVKFSEVAHALDSLGPKRAARVLQEMQERGLGLDDPVAYIKAAAQRSSRAAPAGAGAEEGDDVARITKRLNWLNQFGGLGRKIRADDVIGALYCLGLPQSMAILRGLQEKGARVMDPTGYIKAAIQRANGLRTAPQEEEAEEEAEAFEEAQEEEEGPGEEGGEEQEEDVEDGAIEEFAEPEGDEEMDEIGVEGEEADAGADAGDGFDEIEVPVEEDYPAEEVPPAKQAPAAVKPKPSTGERRVVGGLTGYNKLIPKRPTYAGAAPEAGTSGVKSELFEDAEAKPDDEKPAEAPAAPAPPARPSFLPLTPQEKLVQIRDLATKHGLDLDQNCLKALSRLPYHRAKDLIDDVLLGGRNRTGVSNPSRYLTVGIQKLANALGVEQGIAMELAVSFGVVLNNDALDELASIPRREAHAIIREVARDPEARKDPLAFISAEVMKCRAQLDARPWPPAA
;
A
#
# COMPACT_ATOMS: atom_id res chain seq x y z
N ALA A 1 30.74 58.75 51.19
CA ALA A 1 31.87 58.11 51.87
C ALA A 1 32.42 57.07 50.92
N GLU A 2 33.25 57.50 49.96
CA GLU A 2 34.72 57.60 50.08
C GLU A 2 35.37 56.22 49.99
N ALA A 3 36.48 55.98 49.30
CA ALA A 3 37.36 56.68 48.34
C ALA A 3 38.41 55.58 48.00
N ALA A 4 38.70 55.26 46.74
CA ALA A 4 39.76 55.83 45.89
C ALA A 4 41.22 55.52 46.34
N GLU A 5 42.12 55.54 45.34
CA GLU A 5 43.60 55.50 45.36
C GLU A 5 44.30 54.12 45.35
N GLN A 6 45.28 53.79 44.48
CA GLN A 6 46.27 54.55 43.68
C GLN A 6 46.60 53.80 42.35
N MET A 7 46.56 54.44 41.16
CA MET A 7 47.66 55.10 40.43
C MET A 7 48.97 54.26 40.30
N GLN A 8 49.29 53.66 39.13
CA GLN A 8 50.02 54.21 37.95
C GLN A 8 51.55 54.49 38.20
N PRO A 9 52.41 54.71 37.18
CA PRO A 9 52.87 53.82 36.10
C PRO A 9 54.41 53.91 35.88
N GLY A 10 54.98 53.08 35.00
CA GLY A 10 56.34 53.27 34.46
C GLY A 10 56.78 52.02 33.70
N GLY A 11 57.29 52.05 32.47
CA GLY A 11 57.94 53.10 31.71
C GLY A 11 59.24 52.53 31.14
N PHE A 12 59.37 52.61 29.81
CA PHE A 12 60.61 52.57 29.01
C PHE A 12 61.19 51.25 28.43
N ARG A 13 61.15 51.24 27.08
CA ARG A 13 62.22 50.98 26.09
C ARG A 13 62.49 49.56 25.54
N ALA A 14 61.92 49.34 24.35
CA ALA A 14 62.57 49.13 23.05
C ALA A 14 63.93 48.38 22.97
N ALA A 15 63.92 47.23 22.30
CA ALA A 15 64.98 46.80 21.40
C ALA A 15 64.46 45.85 20.30
N VAL A 16 64.57 46.35 19.07
CA VAL A 16 64.75 45.72 17.74
C VAL A 16 64.94 44.19 17.68
N GLY A 17 64.15 43.53 16.83
CA GLY A 17 64.49 42.24 16.22
C GLY A 17 63.28 41.44 15.71
N GLY A 18 62.98 41.49 14.41
CA GLY A 18 62.22 40.44 13.71
C GLY A 18 63.13 39.67 12.74
N PRO A 19 62.62 38.73 11.92
CA PRO A 19 61.44 37.87 12.08
C PRO A 19 61.77 36.38 11.77
N ALA A 20 61.02 35.41 12.31
CA ALA A 20 60.67 34.13 11.65
C ALA A 20 60.07 33.12 12.64
N GLY A 21 59.02 32.41 12.22
CA GLY A 21 58.58 31.16 12.83
C GLY A 21 57.15 31.17 13.36
N ARG A 22 56.17 30.95 12.47
CA ARG A 22 54.83 30.48 12.90
C ARG A 22 54.93 29.00 13.24
N GLY A 23 55.04 28.69 14.53
CA GLY A 23 54.76 27.35 15.07
C GLY A 23 53.34 27.32 15.63
N ARG A 24 52.41 26.66 14.92
CA ARG A 24 51.13 26.24 15.51
C ARG A 24 51.43 25.05 16.43
N GLY A 25 51.31 25.25 17.74
CA GLY A 25 51.29 24.17 18.72
C GLY A 25 49.91 23.53 18.75
N ASP A 26 49.82 22.30 18.24
CA ASP A 26 48.69 21.40 18.42
C ASP A 26 48.61 20.99 19.90
N VAL A 27 47.54 21.40 20.58
CA VAL A 27 47.20 20.88 21.92
C VAL A 27 46.56 19.50 21.69
N LYS A 28 47.36 18.47 21.94
CA LYS A 28 47.01 17.06 21.79
C LYS A 28 46.03 16.66 22.91
N THR A 29 44.73 16.78 22.65
CA THR A 29 43.71 16.15 23.50
C THR A 29 43.85 14.63 23.37
N GLU A 30 44.04 13.96 24.51
CA GLU A 30 44.15 12.50 24.59
C GLU A 30 42.84 11.85 24.14
N GLY A 31 42.75 11.53 22.84
CA GLY A 31 41.66 10.75 22.30
C GLY A 31 41.72 9.34 22.87
N ARG A 32 40.76 9.00 23.76
CA ARG A 32 40.46 7.60 24.11
C ARG A 32 40.25 6.81 22.81
N HIS A 33 41.23 6.00 22.46
CA HIS A 33 41.11 5.05 21.36
C HIS A 33 40.22 3.91 21.83
N TRP A 34 39.00 3.84 21.33
CA TRP A 34 38.09 2.74 21.61
C TRP A 34 38.57 1.47 20.89
N PRO A 35 38.75 0.33 21.58
CA PRO A 35 39.08 -0.94 20.94
C PRO A 35 37.91 -1.38 20.04
N LYS A 36 38.23 -1.74 18.79
CA LYS A 36 37.23 -1.95 17.72
C LYS A 36 36.65 -3.37 17.67
N ASN A 37 36.92 -4.25 18.64
CA ASN A 37 36.68 -5.69 18.43
C ASN A 37 36.27 -6.53 19.65
N GLU A 38 35.78 -5.92 20.73
CA GLU A 38 35.10 -6.68 21.79
C GLU A 38 33.60 -6.77 21.48
N GLU A 39 33.00 -7.93 21.75
CA GLU A 39 31.56 -8.16 21.64
C GLU A 39 30.84 -7.40 22.74
N LEU A 40 30.52 -6.12 22.49
CA LEU A 40 29.70 -5.34 23.40
C LEU A 40 28.28 -5.89 23.46
N THR A 41 27.77 -6.00 24.68
CA THR A 41 26.35 -6.21 24.98
C THR A 41 25.50 -5.06 24.43
N ASP A 42 24.21 -5.33 24.25
CA ASP A 42 23.28 -4.33 23.72
C ASP A 42 23.15 -3.13 24.68
N ALA A 43 23.10 -3.35 26.00
CA ALA A 43 23.11 -2.31 27.02
C ALA A 43 24.36 -1.41 26.94
N GLU A 44 25.56 -1.99 26.80
CA GLU A 44 26.80 -1.19 26.66
C GLU A 44 26.84 -0.36 25.37
N ARG A 45 26.20 -0.83 24.30
CA ARG A 45 26.09 -0.05 23.05
C ARG A 45 25.15 1.14 23.23
N VAL A 46 24.04 0.95 23.94
CA VAL A 46 23.11 2.02 24.30
C VAL A 46 23.81 3.02 25.21
N ASP A 47 24.50 2.57 26.27
CA ASP A 47 25.29 3.42 27.18
C ASP A 47 26.29 4.29 26.41
N ARG A 48 27.11 3.68 25.54
CA ARG A 48 28.06 4.44 24.71
C ARG A 48 27.39 5.49 23.83
N ARG A 49 26.18 5.23 23.34
CA ARG A 49 25.43 6.19 22.54
C ARG A 49 24.88 7.32 23.38
N VAL A 50 24.33 7.02 24.56
CA VAL A 50 23.86 8.01 25.55
C VAL A 50 25.01 8.90 26.01
N ALA A 51 26.14 8.30 26.40
CA ALA A 51 27.35 9.03 26.76
C ALA A 51 27.91 9.91 25.64
N TRP A 52 27.72 9.53 24.37
CA TRP A 52 28.06 10.37 23.22
C TRP A 52 27.09 11.54 23.05
N LEU A 53 25.78 11.32 23.21
CA LEU A 53 24.74 12.35 23.13
C LEU A 53 24.89 13.39 24.25
N ASN A 54 25.18 12.96 25.47
CA ASN A 54 25.45 13.86 26.59
C ASN A 54 26.65 14.77 26.35
N ARG A 55 27.61 14.34 25.51
CA ARG A 55 28.80 15.13 25.15
C ARG A 55 28.62 15.98 23.89
N ASN A 56 27.88 15.51 22.90
CA ASN A 56 27.85 16.09 21.55
C ASN A 56 26.46 16.46 21.03
N GLY A 57 25.41 15.97 21.67
CA GLY A 57 24.03 16.11 21.21
C GLY A 57 23.40 17.48 21.46
N GLY A 58 24.02 18.33 22.29
CA GLY A 58 23.48 19.65 22.62
C GLY A 58 22.18 19.59 23.44
N LEU A 59 22.02 18.54 24.25
CA LEU A 59 20.86 18.38 25.13
C LEU A 59 20.90 19.44 26.26
N PRO A 60 19.76 20.04 26.64
CA PRO A 60 19.72 21.03 27.72
C PRO A 60 20.03 20.42 29.08
N GLN A 61 19.73 19.13 29.27
CA GLN A 61 20.11 18.33 30.43
C GLN A 61 20.78 17.02 29.96
N PRO A 62 21.77 16.49 30.69
CA PRO A 62 22.34 15.19 30.36
C PRO A 62 21.27 14.09 30.55
N LEU A 63 21.18 13.17 29.60
CA LEU A 63 20.33 11.99 29.68
C LEU A 63 20.89 11.02 30.73
N ASP A 64 20.09 10.63 31.71
CA ASP A 64 20.48 9.67 32.74
C ASP A 64 20.28 8.24 32.20
N PHE A 65 21.39 7.52 32.01
CA PHE A 65 21.36 6.19 31.41
C PHE A 65 20.56 5.20 32.27
N ASP A 66 20.70 5.23 33.58
CA ASP A 66 20.04 4.27 34.48
C ASP A 66 18.52 4.48 34.47
N GLU A 67 18.08 5.72 34.26
CA GLU A 67 16.66 6.09 34.21
C GLU A 67 15.99 5.68 32.89
N VAL A 68 16.70 5.79 31.75
CA VAL A 68 16.14 5.47 30.43
C VAL A 68 16.41 4.03 29.97
N LEU A 69 17.37 3.33 30.58
CA LEU A 69 17.75 1.97 30.20
C LEU A 69 16.57 0.99 30.26
N PRO A 70 15.74 0.92 31.32
CA PRO A 70 14.62 -0.01 31.36
C PRO A 70 13.65 0.16 30.19
N ALA A 71 13.38 1.41 29.81
CA ALA A 71 12.51 1.72 28.67
C ALA A 71 13.17 1.31 27.33
N LEU A 72 14.44 1.64 27.16
CA LEU A 72 15.18 1.32 25.93
C LEU A 72 15.44 -0.18 25.74
N ASP A 73 15.60 -0.94 26.83
CA ASP A 73 15.83 -2.39 26.77
C ASP A 73 14.57 -3.14 26.34
N CYS A 74 13.39 -2.72 26.82
CA CYS A 74 12.09 -3.29 26.46
C CYS A 74 11.81 -3.31 24.94
N ILE A 75 12.39 -2.38 24.18
CA ILE A 75 12.20 -2.27 22.71
C ILE A 75 13.34 -2.88 21.89
N GLY A 76 14.42 -3.31 22.55
CA GLY A 76 15.62 -3.86 21.93
C GLY A 76 16.54 -2.83 21.26
N LEU A 77 17.82 -3.21 21.08
CA LEU A 77 18.91 -2.30 20.67
C LEU A 77 18.62 -1.48 19.41
N ARG A 78 18.06 -2.09 18.35
CA ARG A 78 17.84 -1.38 17.09
C ARG A 78 16.83 -0.25 17.24
N GLN A 79 15.77 -0.46 18.02
CA GLN A 79 14.77 0.56 18.26
C GLN A 79 15.28 1.60 19.26
N ALA A 80 15.97 1.17 20.31
CA ALA A 80 16.65 2.07 21.24
C ALA A 80 17.57 3.06 20.50
N MET A 81 18.36 2.57 19.54
CA MET A 81 19.22 3.42 18.71
C MET A 81 18.46 4.40 17.80
N ARG A 82 17.23 4.08 17.39
CA ARG A 82 16.36 5.00 16.63
C ARG A 82 15.74 6.05 17.53
N VAL A 83 15.27 5.66 18.72
CA VAL A 83 14.76 6.58 19.74
C VAL A 83 15.83 7.60 20.11
N LEU A 84 17.05 7.12 20.41
CA LEU A 84 18.19 7.99 20.71
C LEU A 84 18.60 8.87 19.53
N ARG A 85 18.41 8.43 18.28
CA ARG A 85 18.63 9.29 17.10
C ARG A 85 17.55 10.38 16.96
N ARG A 86 16.29 10.07 17.27
CA ARG A 86 15.23 11.09 17.29
C ARG A 86 15.44 12.11 18.40
N LEU A 87 15.90 11.67 19.57
CA LEU A 87 16.31 12.58 20.64
C LEU A 87 17.44 13.50 20.16
N GLU A 88 18.42 13.00 19.41
CA GLU A 88 19.48 13.82 18.82
C GLU A 88 18.93 14.88 17.85
N GLU A 89 17.97 14.50 16.99
CA GLU A 89 17.35 15.39 16.01
C GLU A 89 16.50 16.49 16.69
N SER A 90 15.89 16.18 17.83
CA SER A 90 15.04 17.09 18.62
C SER A 90 15.76 17.71 19.82
N ALA A 91 17.07 17.52 19.97
CA ALA A 91 17.81 17.88 21.19
C ALA A 91 17.66 19.35 21.62
N ALA A 92 17.54 20.27 20.64
CA ALA A 92 17.41 21.70 20.91
C ALA A 92 16.02 22.13 21.41
N THR A 93 14.98 21.32 21.20
CA THR A 93 13.59 21.65 21.53
C THR A 93 13.05 20.87 22.73
N VAL A 94 13.75 19.82 23.15
CA VAL A 94 13.30 18.91 24.21
C VAL A 94 13.79 19.44 25.56
N SER A 95 12.86 19.90 26.42
CA SER A 95 13.17 20.43 27.75
C SER A 95 13.73 19.36 28.71
N ASP A 96 13.12 18.17 28.71
CA ASP A 96 13.56 17.00 29.49
C ASP A 96 13.84 15.80 28.56
N PRO A 97 15.12 15.48 28.31
CA PRO A 97 15.51 14.34 27.49
C PRO A 97 15.08 12.98 28.03
N ASN A 98 15.01 12.80 29.36
CA ASN A 98 14.67 11.52 29.98
C ASN A 98 13.18 11.19 29.76
N GLU A 99 12.30 12.14 30.04
CA GLU A 99 10.87 12.01 29.77
C GLU A 99 10.58 11.85 28.29
N PHE A 100 11.28 12.58 27.41
CA PHE A 100 11.12 12.43 25.97
C PHE A 100 11.45 11.02 25.49
N VAL A 101 12.54 10.43 25.99
CA VAL A 101 12.90 9.04 25.64
C VAL A 101 11.84 8.07 26.15
N LYS A 102 11.38 8.21 27.40
CA LYS A 102 10.33 7.38 27.98
C LYS A 102 9.00 7.48 27.22
N ASP A 103 8.54 8.69 26.91
CA ASP A 103 7.33 8.95 26.12
C ASP A 103 7.46 8.44 24.69
N LEU A 104 8.61 8.61 24.05
CA LEU A 104 8.82 8.11 22.70
C LEU A 104 8.84 6.58 22.67
N VAL A 105 9.47 5.93 23.64
CA VAL A 105 9.41 4.48 23.82
C VAL A 105 7.97 4.04 24.09
N ALA A 106 7.23 4.72 24.95
CA ALA A 106 5.82 4.43 25.20
C ALA A 106 5.00 4.43 23.90
N ARG A 107 5.19 5.46 23.07
CA ARG A 107 4.46 5.61 21.80
C ARG A 107 4.95 4.66 20.70
N SER A 108 6.22 4.27 20.70
CA SER A 108 6.84 3.51 19.60
C SER A 108 7.13 2.04 19.93
N GLY A 109 7.08 1.62 21.18
CA GLY A 109 7.53 0.31 21.62
C GLY A 109 6.71 -0.87 21.10
N TRP A 110 5.47 -0.66 20.67
CA TRP A 110 4.60 -1.76 20.26
C TRP A 110 4.55 -2.01 18.74
N ILE A 111 4.76 -0.99 17.91
CA ILE A 111 4.59 -1.12 16.44
C ILE A 111 5.81 -1.78 15.76
N TRP A 112 6.94 -1.95 16.47
CA TRP A 112 8.24 -2.18 15.85
C TRP A 112 9.03 -3.41 16.34
N SER A 113 8.47 -4.21 17.23
CA SER A 113 8.99 -5.55 17.55
C SER A 113 8.71 -6.47 16.37
N LYS A 114 9.76 -6.91 15.65
CA LYS A 114 9.61 -7.87 14.56
C LYS A 114 9.10 -9.22 15.11
N PRO A 115 8.21 -9.95 14.40
CA PRO A 115 7.58 -11.17 14.91
C PRO A 115 8.52 -12.39 15.06
N ASP A 116 9.69 -12.42 14.43
CA ASP A 116 10.27 -13.71 14.01
C ASP A 116 11.25 -14.40 14.99
N ILE A 117 11.59 -13.83 16.16
CA ILE A 117 12.62 -14.43 17.06
C ILE A 117 12.28 -14.30 18.57
N ILE A 118 11.20 -13.62 18.92
CA ILE A 118 10.83 -13.42 20.34
C ILE A 118 9.84 -14.54 20.69
N ASP A 119 10.11 -15.27 21.77
CA ASP A 119 9.19 -16.27 22.30
C ASP A 119 7.80 -15.64 22.45
N ASP A 120 6.79 -16.36 21.99
CA ASP A 120 5.43 -15.86 21.84
C ASP A 120 4.86 -15.35 23.18
N ASP A 121 5.24 -16.00 24.29
CA ASP A 121 4.92 -15.62 25.66
C ASP A 121 5.59 -14.28 26.05
N GLU A 122 6.85 -14.06 25.64
CA GLU A 122 7.59 -12.83 25.91
C GLU A 122 6.94 -11.63 25.20
N LYS A 123 6.27 -11.84 24.05
CA LYS A 123 5.50 -10.78 23.38
C LYS A 123 4.28 -10.38 24.20
N VAL A 124 3.55 -11.35 24.75
CA VAL A 124 2.37 -11.11 25.59
C VAL A 124 2.80 -10.43 26.90
N ALA A 125 3.86 -10.93 27.56
CA ALA A 125 4.45 -10.33 28.75
C ALA A 125 4.85 -8.87 28.53
N LYS A 126 5.55 -8.57 27.42
CA LYS A 126 5.94 -7.20 27.07
C LYS A 126 4.73 -6.31 26.82
N ARG A 127 3.66 -6.83 26.21
CA ARG A 127 2.43 -6.05 25.99
C ARG A 127 1.71 -5.75 27.31
N VAL A 128 1.64 -6.71 28.23
CA VAL A 128 1.07 -6.51 29.58
C VAL A 128 1.89 -5.49 30.36
N ALA A 129 3.23 -5.63 30.37
CA ALA A 129 4.13 -4.66 31.01
C ALA A 129 3.95 -3.24 30.44
N TRP A 130 3.79 -3.13 29.11
CA TRP A 130 3.50 -1.85 28.47
C TRP A 130 2.15 -1.27 28.89
N LEU A 131 1.09 -2.09 28.96
CA LEU A 131 -0.24 -1.63 29.40
C LEU A 131 -0.23 -1.16 30.86
N ASN A 132 0.57 -1.80 31.71
CA ASN A 132 0.74 -1.37 33.10
C ASN A 132 1.42 -0.01 33.23
N LEU A 133 2.34 0.30 32.30
CA LEU A 133 3.08 1.56 32.32
C LEU A 133 2.34 2.69 31.59
N PHE A 134 1.62 2.39 30.50
CA PHE A 134 1.13 3.39 29.55
C PHE A 134 -0.33 3.23 29.16
N GLY A 135 -1.00 2.14 29.55
CA GLY A 135 -2.35 1.81 29.13
C GLY A 135 -3.46 2.61 29.82
N GLY A 136 -3.13 3.47 30.80
CA GLY A 136 -4.15 4.22 31.55
C GLY A 136 -5.06 3.34 32.39
N LEU A 137 -4.59 2.17 32.81
CA LEU A 137 -5.37 1.23 33.60
C LEU A 137 -5.59 1.74 35.02
N GLN A 138 -6.79 1.51 35.57
CA GLN A 138 -7.09 1.88 36.97
C GLN A 138 -6.22 1.11 37.98
N GLN A 139 -5.80 -0.12 37.63
CA GLN A 139 -4.88 -0.95 38.41
C GLN A 139 -3.91 -1.65 37.46
N PRO A 140 -2.64 -1.89 37.85
CA PRO A 140 -1.72 -2.68 37.04
C PRO A 140 -2.21 -4.13 36.94
N ILE A 141 -2.06 -4.72 35.76
CA ILE A 141 -2.29 -6.15 35.50
C ILE A 141 -1.21 -6.95 36.23
N ASP A 142 -1.60 -7.87 37.10
CA ASP A 142 -0.69 -8.82 37.72
C ASP A 142 -0.39 -9.94 36.72
N TYR A 143 0.74 -9.82 36.01
CA TYR A 143 1.11 -10.79 34.97
C TYR A 143 1.22 -12.21 35.51
N ALA A 144 1.64 -12.42 36.78
CA ALA A 144 1.75 -13.76 37.34
C ALA A 144 0.38 -14.46 37.45
N GLN A 145 -0.71 -13.72 37.63
CA GLN A 145 -2.07 -14.27 37.71
C GLN A 145 -2.72 -14.51 36.35
N VAL A 146 -2.24 -13.83 35.30
CA VAL A 146 -2.80 -13.94 33.93
C VAL A 146 -1.89 -14.69 32.96
N ALA A 147 -0.63 -14.98 33.32
CA ALA A 147 0.34 -15.66 32.45
C ALA A 147 -0.20 -17.01 31.99
N ASP A 148 -0.51 -17.93 32.92
CA ASP A 148 -1.03 -19.26 32.59
C ASP A 148 -2.32 -19.20 31.73
N VAL A 149 -3.14 -18.19 31.97
CA VAL A 149 -4.42 -18.00 31.27
C VAL A 149 -4.19 -17.47 29.85
N LEU A 150 -3.28 -16.51 29.68
CA LEU A 150 -2.93 -15.94 28.39
C LEU A 150 -2.08 -16.89 27.54
N ASP A 151 -1.26 -17.73 28.16
CA ASP A 151 -0.46 -18.77 27.49
C ASP A 151 -1.36 -19.88 26.93
N GLY A 152 -2.54 -20.09 27.54
CA GLY A 152 -3.60 -20.94 26.98
C GLY A 152 -4.22 -20.40 25.68
N LEU A 153 -4.02 -19.12 25.36
CA LEU A 153 -4.48 -18.51 24.12
C LEU A 153 -3.36 -18.44 23.07
N LYS A 154 -3.71 -18.64 21.80
CA LYS A 154 -2.81 -18.27 20.70
C LYS A 154 -2.50 -16.77 20.79
N VAL A 155 -1.23 -16.37 20.59
CA VAL A 155 -0.77 -14.97 20.70
C VAL A 155 -1.68 -13.95 19.99
N PRO A 156 -2.20 -14.19 18.77
CA PRO A 156 -3.12 -13.24 18.15
C PRO A 156 -4.38 -12.97 18.96
N HIS A 157 -4.96 -14.00 19.61
CA HIS A 157 -6.14 -13.85 20.46
C HIS A 157 -5.82 -13.11 21.75
N ALA A 158 -4.71 -13.46 22.41
CA ALA A 158 -4.22 -12.72 23.58
C ALA A 158 -4.02 -11.23 23.24
N MET A 159 -3.45 -10.93 22.07
CA MET A 159 -3.23 -9.54 21.62
C MET A 159 -4.53 -8.79 21.30
N VAL A 160 -5.55 -9.46 20.74
CA VAL A 160 -6.86 -8.85 20.51
C VAL A 160 -7.53 -8.50 21.85
N LEU A 161 -7.50 -9.43 22.81
CA LEU A 161 -8.06 -9.23 24.14
C LEU A 161 -7.34 -8.10 24.91
N LEU A 162 -6.00 -8.05 24.86
CA LEU A 162 -5.22 -6.96 25.45
C LEU A 162 -5.47 -5.60 24.76
N ARG A 163 -5.80 -5.59 23.47
CA ARG A 163 -6.16 -4.36 22.73
C ARG A 163 -7.57 -3.88 23.07
N GLU A 164 -8.51 -4.79 23.29
CA GLU A 164 -9.84 -4.43 23.79
C GLU A 164 -9.74 -3.80 25.19
N LEU A 165 -8.92 -4.40 26.05
CA LEU A 165 -8.65 -3.88 27.38
C LEU A 165 -7.98 -2.49 27.36
N GLU A 166 -7.14 -2.20 26.38
CA GLU A 166 -6.59 -0.85 26.15
C GLU A 166 -7.68 0.18 25.85
N VAL A 167 -8.63 -0.15 24.98
CA VAL A 167 -9.75 0.73 24.62
C VAL A 167 -10.69 0.95 25.80
N GLN A 168 -10.83 -0.06 26.66
CA GLN A 168 -11.70 -0.05 27.83
C GLN A 168 -10.97 0.28 29.14
N SER A 169 -9.71 0.71 29.07
CA SER A 169 -8.82 0.92 30.23
C SER A 169 -9.42 1.78 31.34
N ASN A 170 -10.12 2.86 30.97
CA ASN A 170 -10.77 3.77 31.93
C ASN A 170 -12.05 3.20 32.56
N SER A 171 -12.66 2.17 31.95
CA SER A 171 -13.93 1.60 32.38
C SER A 171 -13.76 0.36 33.27
N ILE A 172 -12.61 -0.31 33.18
CA ILE A 172 -12.35 -1.57 33.88
C ILE A 172 -11.62 -1.30 35.20
N ALA A 173 -12.28 -1.55 36.33
CA ALA A 173 -11.71 -1.33 37.66
C ALA A 173 -10.58 -2.31 38.01
N ASN A 174 -10.70 -3.58 37.59
CA ASN A 174 -9.68 -4.61 37.81
C ASN A 174 -9.39 -5.35 36.49
N PRO A 175 -8.32 -4.98 35.77
CA PRO A 175 -8.01 -5.55 34.46
C PRO A 175 -7.54 -7.01 34.56
N THR A 176 -6.89 -7.42 35.66
CA THR A 176 -6.46 -8.81 35.89
C THR A 176 -7.65 -9.76 35.91
N GLU A 177 -8.69 -9.45 36.69
CA GLU A 177 -9.94 -10.23 36.75
C GLU A 177 -10.70 -10.20 35.43
N HIS A 178 -10.69 -9.06 34.72
CA HIS A 178 -11.32 -8.97 33.40
C HIS A 178 -10.68 -9.92 32.39
N ILE A 179 -9.34 -9.98 32.35
CA ILE A 179 -8.61 -10.92 31.49
C ILE A 179 -8.97 -12.35 31.88
N ARG A 180 -8.88 -12.72 33.16
CA ARG A 180 -9.21 -14.09 33.62
C ARG A 180 -10.65 -14.49 33.26
N ARG A 181 -11.61 -13.59 33.43
CA ARG A 181 -13.01 -13.84 33.06
C ARG A 181 -13.20 -13.97 31.55
N ALA A 182 -12.62 -13.05 30.77
CA ALA A 182 -12.75 -13.05 29.32
C ALA A 182 -12.11 -14.29 28.70
N VAL A 183 -10.95 -14.72 29.21
CA VAL A 183 -10.33 -15.97 28.77
C VAL A 183 -11.05 -17.20 29.33
N GLY A 184 -11.57 -17.17 30.56
CA GLY A 184 -12.40 -18.26 31.09
C GLY A 184 -13.64 -18.51 30.24
N LEU A 185 -14.29 -17.43 29.77
CA LEU A 185 -15.39 -17.51 28.81
C LEU A 185 -14.96 -18.00 27.42
N ALA A 186 -13.71 -17.73 27.02
CA ALA A 186 -13.17 -18.17 25.73
C ALA A 186 -12.53 -19.57 25.76
N GLY A 187 -12.13 -20.05 26.94
CA GLY A 187 -11.37 -21.29 27.16
C GLY A 187 -12.23 -22.49 27.54
N GLU A 188 -13.48 -22.29 27.97
CA GLU A 188 -14.47 -23.37 28.05
C GLU A 188 -15.02 -23.76 26.67
N ASP A 189 -14.84 -22.92 25.65
CA ASP A 189 -14.98 -23.28 24.23
C ASP A 189 -13.67 -23.88 23.70
N GLU A 190 -13.20 -24.94 24.37
CA GLU A 190 -12.44 -25.95 23.65
C GLU A 190 -13.37 -26.38 22.51
N VAL A 191 -12.94 -26.17 21.25
CA VAL A 191 -13.73 -26.40 20.04
C VAL A 191 -14.17 -27.86 19.98
N HIS A 192 -15.20 -28.21 20.74
CA HIS A 192 -16.21 -29.14 20.33
C HIS A 192 -16.71 -28.50 19.05
N VAL A 193 -16.23 -29.04 17.92
CA VAL A 193 -17.00 -29.00 16.68
C VAL A 193 -18.34 -29.56 17.10
N ALA A 194 -19.27 -28.67 17.46
CA ALA A 194 -20.61 -29.05 17.82
C ALA A 194 -21.04 -29.89 16.63
N VAL A 195 -21.22 -31.19 16.87
CA VAL A 195 -21.83 -32.08 15.89
C VAL A 195 -23.04 -31.31 15.45
N VAL A 196 -23.08 -30.96 14.16
CA VAL A 196 -24.06 -30.01 13.64
C VAL A 196 -25.42 -30.64 13.90
N ASP A 197 -26.06 -30.23 14.99
CA ASP A 197 -27.37 -30.73 15.34
C ASP A 197 -28.27 -30.27 14.21
N GLU A 198 -28.90 -31.23 13.54
CA GLU A 198 -29.82 -30.95 12.42
C GLU A 198 -30.96 -30.01 12.85
N ASP A 199 -31.16 -29.85 14.16
CA ASP A 199 -32.12 -28.96 14.81
C ASP A 199 -31.60 -27.53 15.09
N SER A 200 -30.38 -27.16 14.68
CA SER A 200 -29.84 -25.80 14.89
C SER A 200 -30.74 -24.71 14.29
N SER A 201 -30.75 -23.53 14.90
CA SER A 201 -31.58 -22.41 14.45
C SER A 201 -31.25 -21.99 13.00
N ALA A 202 -29.96 -22.08 12.63
CA ALA A 202 -29.48 -21.87 11.27
C ALA A 202 -30.01 -22.95 10.30
N ALA A 203 -30.02 -24.23 10.68
CA ALA A 203 -30.57 -25.31 9.87
C ALA A 203 -32.08 -25.14 9.62
N GLN A 204 -32.84 -24.78 10.67
CA GLN A 204 -34.27 -24.52 10.55
C GLN A 204 -34.57 -23.34 9.61
N LEU A 205 -33.78 -22.26 9.69
CA LEU A 205 -33.94 -21.11 8.80
C LEU A 205 -33.56 -21.46 7.35
N VAL A 206 -32.49 -22.21 7.13
CA VAL A 206 -32.13 -22.70 5.78
C VAL A 206 -33.24 -23.58 5.20
N ALA A 207 -33.81 -24.49 6.00
CA ALA A 207 -34.95 -25.31 5.58
C ALA A 207 -36.18 -24.46 5.26
N GLN A 208 -36.48 -23.43 6.06
CA GLN A 208 -37.58 -22.50 5.82
C GLN A 208 -37.37 -21.69 4.53
N LEU A 209 -36.16 -21.19 4.28
CA LEU A 209 -35.82 -20.44 3.06
C LEU A 209 -35.92 -21.31 1.80
N ASN A 210 -35.48 -22.56 1.91
CA ASN A 210 -35.61 -23.55 0.83
C ASN A 210 -37.07 -23.93 0.55
N GLN A 211 -37.90 -24.06 1.59
CA GLN A 211 -39.34 -24.34 1.45
C GLN A 211 -40.12 -23.13 0.91
N ALA A 212 -39.72 -21.90 1.26
CA ALA A 212 -40.39 -20.68 0.81
C ALA A 212 -40.28 -20.47 -0.71
N GLY A 213 -39.30 -21.10 -1.38
CA GLY A 213 -39.13 -21.04 -2.83
C GLY A 213 -38.80 -19.64 -3.37
N ARG A 214 -38.35 -18.71 -2.51
CA ARG A 214 -37.99 -17.34 -2.88
C ARG A 214 -36.59 -17.21 -3.47
N LEU A 215 -35.73 -18.21 -3.27
CA LEU A 215 -34.35 -18.25 -3.72
C LEU A 215 -34.26 -18.80 -5.16
N ALA A 216 -33.24 -18.37 -5.90
CA ALA A 216 -33.02 -18.84 -7.28
C ALA A 216 -32.61 -20.33 -7.36
N ALA A 217 -31.98 -20.84 -6.30
CA ALA A 217 -31.64 -22.25 -6.10
C ALA A 217 -31.75 -22.57 -4.59
N PRO A 218 -32.03 -23.81 -4.19
CA PRO A 218 -32.00 -24.19 -2.77
C PRO A 218 -30.57 -24.08 -2.22
N ILE A 219 -30.44 -23.62 -0.98
CA ILE A 219 -29.19 -23.61 -0.22
C ILE A 219 -28.86 -25.05 0.18
N ASP A 220 -27.66 -25.52 -0.16
CA ASP A 220 -27.17 -26.84 0.25
C ASP A 220 -26.56 -26.76 1.64
N PHE A 221 -27.33 -27.15 2.66
CA PHE A 221 -26.89 -27.07 4.06
C PHE A 221 -25.69 -27.98 4.34
N ALA A 222 -25.51 -29.08 3.62
CA ALA A 222 -24.35 -29.95 3.80
C ALA A 222 -23.04 -29.23 3.47
N GLU A 223 -23.09 -28.23 2.57
CA GLU A 223 -21.92 -27.48 2.14
C GLU A 223 -21.61 -26.24 3.00
N VAL A 224 -22.60 -25.71 3.75
CA VAL A 224 -22.45 -24.46 4.52
C VAL A 224 -22.72 -24.63 6.02
N GLY A 225 -23.29 -25.75 6.45
CA GLY A 225 -23.72 -25.97 7.83
C GLY A 225 -22.58 -25.94 8.83
N GLU A 226 -21.44 -26.55 8.50
CA GLU A 226 -20.25 -26.56 9.37
C GLU A 226 -19.68 -25.13 9.54
N ASP A 227 -19.60 -24.36 8.46
CA ASP A 227 -19.12 -22.98 8.51
C ASP A 227 -20.10 -22.04 9.22
N LEU A 228 -21.42 -22.27 9.07
CA LEU A 228 -22.46 -21.54 9.79
C LEU A 228 -22.41 -21.82 11.29
N ALA A 229 -22.20 -23.08 11.69
CA ALA A 229 -22.02 -23.45 13.09
C ALA A 229 -20.75 -22.78 13.68
N ARG A 230 -19.67 -22.74 12.89
CA ARG A 230 -18.38 -22.16 13.32
C ARG A 230 -18.41 -20.65 13.57
N ILE A 231 -19.25 -19.88 12.85
CA ILE A 231 -19.39 -18.43 13.08
C ILE A 231 -20.36 -18.07 14.22
N GLY A 232 -21.08 -19.06 14.76
CA GLY A 232 -22.12 -18.88 15.77
C GLY A 232 -23.49 -18.50 15.19
N ASP A 233 -24.55 -18.91 15.89
CA ASP A 233 -25.95 -18.77 15.47
C ASP A 233 -26.36 -17.33 15.14
N GLU A 234 -25.92 -16.34 15.91
CA GLU A 234 -26.30 -14.94 15.69
C GLU A 234 -25.80 -14.42 14.33
N HIS A 235 -24.52 -14.67 14.02
CA HIS A 235 -23.93 -14.27 12.74
C HIS A 235 -24.45 -15.12 11.57
N ALA A 236 -24.74 -16.40 11.81
CA ALA A 236 -25.36 -17.29 10.84
C ALA A 236 -26.75 -16.78 10.43
N LEU A 237 -27.59 -16.43 11.41
CA LEU A 237 -28.92 -15.86 11.18
C LEU A 237 -28.86 -14.53 10.43
N GLN A 238 -27.92 -13.63 10.76
CA GLN A 238 -27.71 -12.38 10.03
C GLN A 238 -27.35 -12.60 8.55
N LEU A 239 -26.45 -13.56 8.26
CA LEU A 239 -26.08 -13.89 6.88
C LEU A 239 -27.24 -14.50 6.10
N LEU A 240 -28.00 -15.39 6.73
CA LEU A 240 -29.18 -16.01 6.13
C LEU A 240 -30.29 -14.99 5.88
N GLN A 241 -30.50 -14.03 6.78
CA GLN A 241 -31.43 -12.91 6.58
C GLN A 241 -30.97 -11.97 5.45
N GLU A 242 -29.67 -11.76 5.28
CA GLU A 242 -29.12 -11.02 4.12
C GLU A 242 -29.46 -11.75 2.81
N VAL A 243 -29.30 -13.08 2.76
CA VAL A 243 -29.67 -13.90 1.59
C VAL A 243 -31.16 -13.84 1.31
N GLU A 244 -31.99 -13.94 2.35
CA GLU A 244 -33.45 -13.79 2.22
C GLU A 244 -33.84 -12.43 1.64
N SER A 245 -33.25 -11.34 2.15
CA SER A 245 -33.54 -9.98 1.70
C SER A 245 -33.22 -9.75 0.23
N LYS A 246 -32.18 -10.43 -0.28
CA LYS A 246 -31.79 -10.37 -1.71
C LYS A 246 -32.62 -11.31 -2.58
N GLY A 247 -33.25 -12.32 -1.98
CA GLY A 247 -34.22 -13.22 -2.60
C GLY A 247 -33.73 -13.79 -3.95
N PRO A 248 -34.49 -13.63 -5.05
CA PRO A 248 -34.13 -14.20 -6.36
C PRO A 248 -32.97 -13.47 -7.04
N GLY A 249 -32.47 -12.36 -6.49
CA GLY A 249 -31.31 -11.64 -7.01
C GLY A 249 -29.99 -12.42 -6.89
N VAL A 250 -29.93 -13.39 -5.97
CA VAL A 250 -28.75 -14.24 -5.77
C VAL A 250 -28.92 -15.52 -6.59
N LYS A 251 -28.18 -15.64 -7.70
CA LYS A 251 -28.26 -16.79 -8.61
C LYS A 251 -27.85 -18.12 -7.97
N ASP A 252 -26.89 -18.06 -7.04
CA ASP A 252 -26.37 -19.21 -6.30
C ASP A 252 -26.22 -18.81 -4.82
N PRO A 253 -27.25 -19.06 -3.99
CA PRO A 253 -27.24 -18.65 -2.59
C PRO A 253 -26.24 -19.47 -1.75
N THR A 254 -25.96 -20.72 -2.10
CA THR A 254 -24.92 -21.54 -1.44
C THR A 254 -23.54 -20.94 -1.66
N GLY A 255 -23.18 -20.64 -2.92
CA GLY A 255 -21.91 -19.99 -3.25
C GLY A 255 -21.78 -18.60 -2.63
N TYR A 256 -22.86 -17.84 -2.57
CA TYR A 256 -22.89 -16.54 -1.90
C TYR A 256 -22.64 -16.65 -0.39
N LEU A 257 -23.28 -17.63 0.28
CA LEU A 257 -23.05 -17.89 1.71
C LEU A 257 -21.61 -18.31 1.96
N LYS A 258 -21.04 -19.24 1.18
CA LYS A 258 -19.62 -19.63 1.29
C LYS A 258 -18.66 -18.45 1.20
N PHE A 259 -18.89 -17.55 0.24
CA PHE A 259 -18.07 -16.35 0.07
C PHE A 259 -18.14 -15.43 1.30
N LYS A 260 -19.34 -15.18 1.82
CA LYS A 260 -19.56 -14.33 3.00
C LYS A 260 -19.05 -14.97 4.28
N LEU A 261 -19.25 -16.28 4.45
CA LEU A 261 -18.74 -17.07 5.57
C LEU A 261 -17.22 -17.02 5.61
N LYS A 262 -16.54 -17.23 4.46
CA LYS A 262 -15.08 -17.10 4.37
C LYS A 262 -14.59 -15.71 4.78
N ALA A 263 -15.27 -14.65 4.35
CA ALA A 263 -14.92 -13.29 4.74
C ALA A 263 -15.14 -13.02 6.24
N LYS A 264 -16.22 -13.57 6.82
CA LYS A 264 -16.54 -13.44 8.25
C LYS A 264 -15.59 -14.23 9.14
N LEU A 265 -15.29 -15.48 8.79
CA LEU A 265 -14.30 -16.32 9.46
C LEU A 265 -12.90 -15.66 9.41
N ALA A 266 -12.52 -15.06 8.28
CA ALA A 266 -11.28 -14.30 8.18
C ALA A 266 -11.27 -13.06 9.10
N SER A 267 -12.41 -12.39 9.29
CA SER A 267 -12.52 -11.25 10.21
C SER A 267 -12.49 -11.65 11.69
N LEU A 268 -12.95 -12.87 12.01
CA LEU A 268 -12.98 -13.41 13.37
C LEU A 268 -11.63 -14.02 13.80
N GLY A 269 -10.62 -14.03 12.93
CA GLY A 269 -9.31 -14.59 13.25
C GLY A 269 -9.28 -16.12 13.33
N THR A 270 -10.41 -16.79 13.13
CA THR A 270 -10.56 -18.25 13.06
C THR A 270 -10.13 -18.78 11.69
N ALA A 271 -8.99 -18.30 11.17
CA ALA A 271 -8.49 -18.65 9.85
C ALA A 271 -8.37 -20.18 9.75
N LEU A 272 -9.32 -20.77 9.02
CA LEU A 272 -9.38 -22.15 8.63
C LEU A 272 -8.14 -22.46 7.79
N GLU A 273 -7.21 -23.19 8.41
CA GLU A 273 -6.01 -23.83 7.86
C GLU A 273 -5.18 -23.03 6.84
N GLU A 274 -3.99 -22.65 7.32
CA GLU A 274 -2.84 -22.06 6.61
C GLU A 274 -2.44 -22.78 5.30
N SER A 275 -2.93 -24.01 5.04
CA SER A 275 -2.66 -24.77 3.82
C SER A 275 -3.55 -24.41 2.62
N ALA A 276 -4.76 -23.86 2.83
CA ALA A 276 -5.67 -23.49 1.73
C ALA A 276 -5.29 -22.15 1.06
N ASP A 277 -4.47 -21.34 1.72
CA ASP A 277 -4.09 -20.01 1.23
C ASP A 277 -2.87 -20.02 0.31
N ASP A 278 -2.02 -21.05 0.38
CA ASP A 278 -0.85 -21.17 -0.47
C ASP A 278 -1.23 -21.34 -1.95
N GLU A 279 -2.21 -22.20 -2.20
CA GLU A 279 -2.74 -22.42 -3.54
C GLU A 279 -3.37 -21.13 -4.09
N THR A 280 -4.22 -20.48 -3.30
CA THR A 280 -4.91 -19.25 -3.75
C THR A 280 -3.94 -18.07 -3.91
N ARG A 281 -2.86 -18.01 -3.12
CA ARG A 281 -1.79 -17.01 -3.30
C ARG A 281 -1.04 -17.23 -4.62
N ILE A 282 -0.67 -18.47 -4.94
CA ILE A 282 0.00 -18.82 -6.19
C ILE A 282 -0.93 -18.51 -7.38
N LEU A 283 -2.20 -18.91 -7.30
CA LEU A 283 -3.21 -18.64 -8.33
C LEU A 283 -3.39 -17.14 -8.57
N LYS A 284 -3.65 -16.35 -7.52
CA LYS A 284 -3.81 -14.89 -7.62
C LYS A 284 -2.57 -14.21 -8.20
N ARG A 285 -1.38 -14.70 -7.84
CA ARG A 285 -0.13 -14.16 -8.39
C ARG A 285 0.03 -14.46 -9.88
N ILE A 286 -0.35 -15.67 -10.31
CA ILE A 286 -0.34 -16.07 -11.72
C ILE A 286 -1.36 -15.27 -12.53
N GLU A 287 -2.58 -15.12 -12.02
CA GLU A 287 -3.63 -14.31 -12.65
C GLU A 287 -3.16 -12.87 -12.84
N TRP A 288 -2.55 -12.28 -11.81
CA TRP A 288 -1.96 -10.95 -11.90
C TRP A 288 -0.83 -10.87 -12.96
N LEU A 289 0.02 -11.88 -13.08
CA LEU A 289 1.09 -11.90 -14.08
C LEU A 289 0.56 -12.04 -15.50
N ASN A 290 -0.56 -12.74 -15.71
CA ASN A 290 -1.23 -12.84 -17.00
C ASN A 290 -1.86 -11.48 -17.38
N ASP A 291 -2.52 -10.82 -16.42
CA ASP A 291 -3.21 -9.57 -16.68
C ASP A 291 -2.26 -8.36 -16.80
N TYR A 292 -1.25 -8.30 -15.94
CA TYR A 292 -0.41 -7.11 -15.75
C TYR A 292 1.08 -7.36 -15.99
N GLY A 293 1.51 -8.61 -15.94
CA GLY A 293 2.93 -8.98 -16.06
C GLY A 293 3.50 -8.75 -17.46
N GLY A 294 2.67 -8.59 -18.50
CA GLY A 294 3.14 -8.34 -19.86
C GLY A 294 3.98 -9.51 -20.42
N LEU A 295 3.60 -10.73 -20.05
CA LEU A 295 4.19 -11.96 -20.57
C LEU A 295 3.83 -12.12 -22.06
N MET A 296 4.69 -12.78 -22.85
CA MET A 296 4.39 -13.03 -24.28
C MET A 296 3.22 -14.00 -24.48
N GLN A 297 2.97 -14.86 -23.50
CA GLN A 297 1.87 -15.83 -23.45
C GLN A 297 1.37 -15.89 -22.01
N ASP A 298 0.11 -16.25 -21.82
CA ASP A 298 -0.45 -16.43 -20.48
C ASP A 298 0.07 -17.74 -19.86
N ILE A 299 0.25 -17.74 -18.55
CA ILE A 299 0.57 -18.91 -17.75
C ILE A 299 -0.72 -19.73 -17.59
N ASP A 300 -0.63 -21.01 -17.95
CA ASP A 300 -1.69 -21.99 -17.77
C ASP A 300 -1.55 -22.62 -16.37
N TYR A 301 -2.42 -22.19 -15.46
CA TYR A 301 -2.37 -22.58 -14.04
C TYR A 301 -2.38 -24.10 -13.87
N ASP A 302 -3.26 -24.82 -14.56
CA ASP A 302 -3.43 -26.27 -14.41
C ASP A 302 -2.14 -27.03 -14.76
N ARG A 303 -1.35 -26.48 -15.69
CA ARG A 303 -0.08 -27.09 -16.12
C ARG A 303 1.06 -26.88 -15.13
N VAL A 304 1.05 -25.79 -14.37
CA VAL A 304 2.15 -25.41 -13.47
C VAL A 304 1.82 -25.59 -11.98
N ALA A 305 0.54 -25.71 -11.61
CA ALA A 305 0.05 -25.75 -10.24
C ALA A 305 0.73 -26.86 -9.42
N ALA A 306 0.71 -28.10 -9.91
CA ALA A 306 1.31 -29.24 -9.20
C ALA A 306 2.82 -29.07 -8.96
N ALA A 307 3.54 -28.45 -9.90
CA ALA A 307 4.97 -28.18 -9.76
C ALA A 307 5.23 -27.06 -8.73
N LEU A 308 4.48 -25.97 -8.80
CA LEU A 308 4.61 -24.83 -7.89
C LEU A 308 4.18 -25.18 -6.46
N GLN A 309 3.10 -25.96 -6.29
CA GLN A 309 2.70 -26.48 -4.99
C GLN A 309 3.77 -27.40 -4.39
N GLY A 310 4.37 -28.26 -5.21
CA GLY A 310 5.42 -29.20 -4.76
C GLY A 310 6.70 -28.53 -4.24
N VAL A 311 6.96 -27.26 -4.54
CA VAL A 311 8.11 -26.50 -3.99
C VAL A 311 7.76 -25.64 -2.77
N GLY A 312 6.47 -25.53 -2.42
CA GLY A 312 5.99 -24.62 -1.37
C GLY A 312 5.81 -23.17 -1.83
N VAL A 313 4.94 -22.42 -1.14
CA VAL A 313 4.50 -21.06 -1.54
C VAL A 313 5.64 -20.06 -1.66
N GLU A 314 6.58 -20.04 -0.72
CA GLU A 314 7.66 -19.04 -0.72
C GLU A 314 8.58 -19.22 -1.94
N HIS A 315 8.89 -20.47 -2.27
CA HIS A 315 9.73 -20.79 -3.40
C HIS A 315 8.99 -20.57 -4.72
N ALA A 316 7.72 -20.95 -4.80
CA ALA A 316 6.85 -20.65 -5.93
C ALA A 316 6.79 -19.13 -6.20
N MET A 317 6.62 -18.30 -5.16
CA MET A 317 6.59 -16.85 -5.28
C MET A 317 7.93 -16.26 -5.74
N THR A 318 9.05 -16.85 -5.31
CA THR A 318 10.39 -16.48 -5.77
C THR A 318 10.56 -16.79 -7.26
N VAL A 319 10.14 -17.98 -7.71
CA VAL A 319 10.21 -18.40 -9.12
C VAL A 319 9.28 -17.55 -10.00
N LEU A 320 8.07 -17.22 -9.54
CA LEU A 320 7.14 -16.33 -10.24
C LEU A 320 7.70 -14.90 -10.35
N LYS A 321 8.41 -14.42 -9.33
CA LYS A 321 9.12 -13.13 -9.37
C LYS A 321 10.29 -13.14 -10.35
N GLU A 322 11.04 -14.23 -10.44
CA GLU A 322 12.08 -14.38 -11.46
C GLU A 322 11.52 -14.38 -12.89
N LEU A 323 10.36 -15.01 -13.09
CA LEU A 323 9.66 -14.98 -14.37
C LEU A 323 9.25 -13.53 -14.72
N GLU A 324 8.73 -12.77 -13.74
CA GLU A 324 8.38 -11.37 -13.92
C GLU A 324 9.59 -10.52 -14.36
N ASP A 325 10.75 -10.73 -13.73
CA ASP A 325 11.99 -10.02 -14.08
C ASP A 325 12.51 -10.39 -15.48
N LYS A 326 12.29 -11.64 -15.90
CA LYS A 326 12.76 -12.19 -17.18
C LYS A 326 11.69 -12.17 -18.28
N ARG A 327 10.52 -11.57 -18.05
CA ARG A 327 9.34 -11.60 -18.92
C ARG A 327 9.57 -11.27 -20.39
N SER A 328 10.53 -10.39 -20.69
CA SER A 328 10.86 -9.98 -22.07
C SER A 328 11.71 -11.01 -22.81
N THR A 329 12.42 -11.87 -22.09
CA THR A 329 13.33 -12.89 -22.64
C THR A 329 12.68 -14.27 -22.71
N VAL A 330 11.70 -14.53 -21.84
CA VAL A 330 11.01 -15.82 -21.75
C VAL A 330 9.90 -15.88 -22.81
N ARG A 331 10.08 -16.76 -23.80
CA ARG A 331 9.08 -16.99 -24.87
C ARG A 331 7.88 -17.82 -24.42
N ASP A 332 8.10 -18.77 -23.53
CA ASP A 332 7.09 -19.67 -22.98
C ASP A 332 7.23 -19.68 -21.44
N PRO A 333 6.35 -18.97 -20.72
CA PRO A 333 6.42 -18.86 -19.27
C PRO A 333 6.12 -20.19 -18.57
N ASN A 334 5.26 -21.05 -19.14
CA ASN A 334 4.95 -22.36 -18.55
C ASN A 334 6.18 -23.27 -18.54
N ALA A 335 6.92 -23.32 -19.65
CA ALA A 335 8.17 -24.08 -19.74
C ALA A 335 9.25 -23.54 -18.79
N PHE A 336 9.33 -22.22 -18.61
CA PHE A 336 10.26 -21.59 -17.69
C PHE A 336 9.96 -21.95 -16.22
N LEU A 337 8.70 -21.91 -15.81
CA LEU A 337 8.29 -22.27 -14.44
C LEU A 337 8.60 -23.74 -14.13
N LEU A 338 8.23 -24.66 -15.03
CA LEU A 338 8.52 -26.09 -14.87
C LEU A 338 10.03 -26.39 -14.82
N ALA A 339 10.83 -25.71 -15.65
CA ALA A 339 12.29 -25.87 -15.63
C ALA A 339 12.95 -25.30 -14.37
N SER A 340 12.45 -24.17 -13.86
CA SER A 340 12.97 -23.52 -12.65
C SER A 340 12.68 -24.36 -11.41
N VAL A 341 11.45 -24.89 -11.29
CA VAL A 341 11.05 -25.83 -10.23
C VAL A 341 11.80 -27.16 -10.32
N GLY A 342 12.00 -27.70 -11.53
CA GLY A 342 12.76 -28.95 -11.71
C GLY A 342 14.23 -28.81 -11.35
N SER A 343 14.82 -27.63 -11.59
CA SER A 343 16.23 -27.36 -11.27
C SER A 343 16.49 -27.27 -9.77
N THR A 344 15.51 -26.79 -8.98
CA THR A 344 15.65 -26.64 -7.52
C THR A 344 15.57 -27.98 -6.79
N HIS A 345 14.81 -28.93 -7.33
CA HIS A 345 14.81 -30.33 -6.86
C HIS A 345 16.07 -31.11 -7.28
N GLY A 346 16.63 -30.84 -8.46
CA GLY A 346 17.78 -31.58 -9.00
C GLY A 346 19.12 -31.31 -8.30
N ALA A 347 19.27 -30.19 -7.60
CA ALA A 347 20.54 -29.79 -7.00
C ALA A 347 20.81 -30.36 -5.59
N ARG A 348 19.80 -30.99 -4.94
CA ARG A 348 19.91 -31.50 -3.56
C ARG A 348 19.83 -33.02 -3.42
N GLY A 349 19.76 -33.74 -4.54
CA GLY A 349 19.78 -35.21 -4.59
C GLY A 349 21.19 -35.78 -4.41
N VAL A 350 21.45 -36.30 -3.22
CA VAL A 350 22.61 -37.13 -2.83
C VAL A 350 22.95 -38.15 -3.91
N ALA A 351 24.21 -38.14 -4.37
CA ALA A 351 24.79 -39.21 -5.17
C ALA A 351 24.70 -40.54 -4.40
N ARG A 352 23.77 -41.39 -4.79
CA ARG A 352 23.66 -42.77 -4.29
C ARG A 352 24.67 -43.66 -5.06
N PRO A 353 25.61 -44.34 -4.38
CA PRO A 353 26.59 -45.17 -5.07
C PRO A 353 26.03 -46.57 -5.33
N GLY A 354 26.13 -47.02 -6.58
CA GLY A 354 26.32 -48.43 -6.94
C GLY A 354 25.07 -49.27 -7.24
N ALA A 355 24.94 -49.69 -8.50
CA ALA A 355 24.65 -51.08 -8.92
C ALA A 355 24.89 -51.20 -10.44
N GLY A 356 25.82 -52.07 -10.84
CA GLY A 356 26.08 -52.40 -12.26
C GLY A 356 24.93 -53.20 -12.92
N PRO A 357 25.01 -53.47 -14.23
CA PRO A 357 25.70 -54.69 -14.63
C PRO A 357 26.55 -54.60 -15.92
N GLN A 358 27.73 -55.21 -15.81
CA GLN A 358 28.35 -56.22 -16.68
C GLN A 358 28.20 -56.16 -18.23
N ALA A 359 29.40 -56.15 -18.84
CA ALA A 359 29.83 -56.81 -20.09
C ALA A 359 29.59 -56.12 -21.44
N GLY A 360 30.71 -55.72 -22.07
CA GLY A 360 30.79 -55.41 -23.49
C GLY A 360 32.19 -54.96 -23.91
N ARG A 361 33.04 -55.94 -24.27
CA ARG A 361 34.44 -55.82 -24.72
C ARG A 361 34.68 -54.81 -25.85
N GLY A 362 35.89 -54.25 -25.89
CA GLY A 362 36.51 -53.73 -27.12
C GLY A 362 37.43 -52.52 -26.92
N ALA A 363 38.59 -52.67 -26.29
CA ALA A 363 39.89 -52.65 -26.98
C ALA A 363 40.21 -51.35 -27.78
N ARG A 364 41.03 -50.46 -27.20
CA ARG A 364 42.43 -50.17 -27.63
C ARG A 364 43.05 -48.99 -26.87
N ARG A 365 44.11 -49.32 -26.13
CA ARG A 365 45.27 -48.46 -25.74
C ARG A 365 45.93 -47.87 -27.01
N PRO A 366 46.76 -46.80 -26.96
CA PRO A 366 47.97 -46.73 -26.13
C PRO A 366 48.32 -45.28 -25.63
N PRO A 367 49.55 -44.92 -25.20
CA PRO A 367 49.82 -44.62 -23.79
C PRO A 367 50.56 -43.29 -23.50
N ALA A 368 50.59 -42.95 -22.20
CA ALA A 368 51.67 -42.29 -21.45
C ALA A 368 52.13 -40.85 -21.82
N ALA A 369 52.04 -39.94 -20.85
CA ALA A 369 53.21 -39.41 -20.13
C ALA A 369 52.84 -38.47 -18.95
N MET A 370 53.38 -38.83 -17.76
CA MET A 370 53.97 -38.02 -16.68
C MET A 370 53.22 -36.78 -16.13
N ALA A 371 52.80 -36.81 -14.85
CA ALA A 371 53.51 -36.30 -13.65
C ALA A 371 53.21 -34.80 -13.40
N ALA A 372 53.01 -34.23 -12.21
CA ALA A 372 53.28 -34.56 -10.81
C ALA A 372 52.29 -33.72 -9.95
N LYS A 373 51.75 -34.25 -8.85
CA LYS A 373 52.17 -34.03 -7.43
C LYS A 373 52.04 -32.58 -6.92
N GLY A 374 51.10 -32.36 -5.99
CA GLY A 374 51.03 -31.16 -5.15
C GLY A 374 49.77 -31.17 -4.28
N ALA A 375 49.95 -31.24 -2.96
CA ALA A 375 48.92 -31.44 -1.94
C ALA A 375 48.51 -30.15 -1.21
N ALA A 376 47.38 -30.25 -0.50
CA ALA A 376 47.07 -29.68 0.83
C ALA A 376 45.99 -28.59 0.94
N ALA A 377 45.05 -28.86 1.87
CA ALA A 377 44.17 -27.99 2.68
C ALA A 377 43.15 -27.12 1.91
N GLY A 378 41.85 -27.11 2.21
CA GLY A 378 41.18 -27.16 3.51
C GLY A 378 40.57 -25.78 3.79
N GLY A 379 39.25 -25.61 3.64
CA GLY A 379 38.58 -24.34 3.93
C GLY A 379 37.11 -24.34 3.51
N ALA A 380 36.23 -24.22 4.50
CA ALA A 380 34.79 -24.35 4.42
C ALA A 380 34.05 -23.14 3.82
N GLY A 381 32.92 -23.45 3.18
CA GLY A 381 31.65 -22.71 3.23
C GLY A 381 31.61 -21.20 3.01
N ARG A 382 31.13 -20.77 1.82
CA ARG A 382 30.02 -19.80 1.61
C ARG A 382 29.92 -19.37 0.14
N GLY A 383 28.69 -19.30 -0.38
CA GLY A 383 28.32 -18.42 -1.51
C GLY A 383 28.24 -19.06 -2.91
N ALA A 384 27.27 -19.94 -3.16
CA ALA A 384 27.03 -20.55 -4.47
C ALA A 384 26.33 -19.62 -5.51
N GLY A 385 26.11 -18.34 -5.20
CA GLY A 385 25.45 -17.37 -6.11
C GLY A 385 26.38 -16.52 -6.98
N ALA A 386 27.68 -16.41 -6.65
CA ALA A 386 28.57 -15.42 -7.29
C ALA A 386 29.24 -15.89 -8.60
N ALA A 387 29.26 -17.21 -8.87
CA ALA A 387 30.03 -17.75 -9.99
C ALA A 387 29.42 -17.43 -11.38
N GLY A 388 28.09 -17.31 -11.48
CA GLY A 388 27.41 -16.99 -12.74
C GLY A 388 27.61 -15.53 -13.18
N ASP A 389 27.71 -14.62 -12.22
CA ASP A 389 27.84 -13.18 -12.45
C ASP A 389 29.23 -12.79 -12.96
N LEU A 390 30.27 -13.50 -12.53
CA LEU A 390 31.63 -13.26 -13.03
C LEU A 390 31.79 -13.71 -14.49
N ALA A 391 31.10 -14.78 -14.89
CA ALA A 391 31.14 -15.30 -16.26
C ALA A 391 30.45 -14.33 -17.25
N THR A 392 29.33 -13.72 -16.86
CA THR A 392 28.64 -12.72 -17.68
C THR A 392 29.45 -11.43 -17.84
N LEU A 393 30.09 -10.95 -16.78
CA LEU A 393 31.01 -9.81 -16.85
C LEU A 393 32.25 -10.10 -17.71
N THR A 394 32.80 -11.32 -17.63
CA THR A 394 33.92 -11.76 -18.48
C THR A 394 33.49 -11.77 -19.95
N GLY A 395 32.29 -12.28 -20.25
CA GLY A 395 31.71 -12.26 -21.59
C GLY A 395 31.50 -10.85 -22.15
N PHE A 396 31.05 -9.91 -21.30
CA PHE A 396 30.83 -8.52 -21.70
C PHE A 396 32.14 -7.78 -21.98
N VAL A 397 33.19 -7.98 -21.18
CA VAL A 397 34.54 -7.43 -21.46
C VAL A 397 35.11 -8.04 -22.75
N GLY A 398 34.89 -9.33 -22.99
CA GLY A 398 35.22 -9.98 -24.25
C GLY A 398 34.46 -9.43 -25.46
N PHE A 399 33.19 -9.07 -25.29
CA PHE A 399 32.38 -8.41 -26.30
C PHE A 399 32.90 -7.00 -26.58
N LEU A 400 33.19 -6.19 -25.55
CA LEU A 400 33.73 -4.85 -25.71
C LEU A 400 35.06 -4.84 -26.47
N ASN A 401 35.97 -5.77 -26.15
CA ASN A 401 37.22 -5.91 -26.90
C ASN A 401 37.01 -6.28 -28.38
N LYS A 402 35.84 -6.83 -28.75
CA LYS A 402 35.48 -7.17 -30.13
C LYS A 402 34.64 -6.08 -30.81
N SER A 403 33.79 -5.37 -30.09
CA SER A 403 32.76 -4.46 -30.62
C SER A 403 33.12 -2.99 -30.52
N SER A 404 34.01 -2.60 -29.60
CA SER A 404 34.35 -1.20 -29.35
C SER A 404 35.71 -0.82 -29.94
N ARG A 405 35.82 0.39 -30.49
CA ARG A 405 37.06 0.96 -31.05
C ARG A 405 38.03 1.42 -29.95
N LEU A 406 38.24 0.59 -28.92
CA LEU A 406 39.16 0.92 -27.84
C LEU A 406 40.58 0.96 -28.39
N LYS A 407 41.33 2.02 -28.05
CA LYS A 407 42.75 2.14 -28.42
C LYS A 407 43.60 1.04 -27.78
N ARG A 408 43.16 0.48 -26.65
CA ARG A 408 43.82 -0.62 -25.94
C ARG A 408 42.78 -1.66 -25.49
N PRO A 409 43.04 -2.96 -25.70
CA PRO A 409 42.14 -4.01 -25.22
C PRO A 409 42.17 -4.08 -23.69
N VAL A 410 41.00 -4.25 -23.07
CA VAL A 410 40.84 -4.39 -21.62
C VAL A 410 41.08 -5.84 -21.23
N LYS A 411 42.11 -6.11 -20.42
CA LYS A 411 42.30 -7.45 -19.83
C LYS A 411 41.42 -7.59 -18.59
N PHE A 412 40.59 -8.63 -18.57
CA PHE A 412 39.66 -8.86 -17.46
C PHE A 412 40.37 -8.94 -16.11
N SER A 413 41.56 -9.56 -16.04
CA SER A 413 42.37 -9.65 -14.82
C SER A 413 42.72 -8.30 -14.20
N GLU A 414 42.83 -7.22 -14.98
CA GLU A 414 43.20 -5.89 -14.49
C GLU A 414 42.00 -5.11 -13.91
N VAL A 415 40.78 -5.51 -14.27
CA VAL A 415 39.53 -4.84 -13.88
C VAL A 415 38.62 -5.73 -13.01
N ALA A 416 38.91 -7.02 -12.89
CA ALA A 416 38.08 -8.00 -12.18
C ALA A 416 37.75 -7.55 -10.75
N HIS A 417 38.76 -7.18 -9.95
CA HIS A 417 38.55 -6.73 -8.57
C HIS A 417 37.71 -5.42 -8.49
N ALA A 418 37.90 -4.50 -9.45
CA ALA A 418 37.14 -3.25 -9.48
C ALA A 418 35.67 -3.49 -9.83
N LEU A 419 35.40 -4.38 -10.79
CA LEU A 419 34.05 -4.76 -11.19
C LEU A 419 33.35 -5.62 -10.13
N ASP A 420 34.08 -6.51 -9.46
CA ASP A 420 33.56 -7.35 -8.37
C ASP A 420 33.10 -6.49 -7.18
N SER A 421 33.91 -5.47 -6.81
CA SER A 421 33.56 -4.51 -5.75
C SER A 421 32.30 -3.67 -6.02
N LEU A 422 31.86 -3.60 -7.28
CA LEU A 422 30.65 -2.87 -7.68
C LEU A 422 29.38 -3.73 -7.62
N GLY A 423 29.52 -5.06 -7.71
CA GLY A 423 28.42 -5.98 -8.00
C GLY A 423 27.94 -5.94 -9.46
N PRO A 424 27.26 -6.99 -9.95
CA PRO A 424 27.03 -7.24 -11.37
C PRO A 424 26.24 -6.15 -12.09
N LYS A 425 25.16 -5.64 -11.47
CA LYS A 425 24.30 -4.61 -12.06
C LYS A 425 25.03 -3.27 -12.24
N ARG A 426 25.85 -2.87 -11.26
CA ARG A 426 26.62 -1.62 -11.33
C ARG A 426 27.84 -1.78 -12.24
N ALA A 427 28.51 -2.92 -12.18
CA ALA A 427 29.59 -3.27 -13.10
C ALA A 427 29.12 -3.21 -14.56
N ALA A 428 27.96 -3.79 -14.87
CA ALA A 428 27.36 -3.73 -16.20
C ALA A 428 27.05 -2.27 -16.63
N ARG A 429 26.51 -1.44 -15.74
CA ARG A 429 26.23 -0.02 -16.01
C ARG A 429 27.50 0.79 -16.29
N VAL A 430 28.58 0.54 -15.54
CA VAL A 430 29.89 1.19 -15.77
C VAL A 430 30.50 0.75 -17.10
N LEU A 431 30.38 -0.53 -17.46
CA LEU A 431 30.85 -1.04 -18.76
C LEU A 431 30.02 -0.51 -19.93
N GLN A 432 28.71 -0.32 -19.75
CA GLN A 432 27.83 0.31 -20.75
C GLN A 432 28.13 1.81 -20.90
N GLU A 433 28.33 2.54 -19.80
CA GLU A 433 28.72 3.96 -19.86
C GLU A 433 30.08 4.14 -20.55
N MET A 434 31.03 3.23 -20.31
CA MET A 434 32.31 3.21 -21.02
C MET A 434 32.12 2.98 -22.53
N GLN A 435 31.20 2.09 -22.91
CA GLN A 435 30.88 1.80 -24.31
C GLN A 435 30.25 3.02 -25.01
N GLU A 436 29.33 3.72 -24.34
CA GLU A 436 28.68 4.94 -24.84
C GLU A 436 29.68 6.09 -25.00
N ARG A 437 30.67 6.19 -24.11
CA ARG A 437 31.79 7.14 -24.22
C ARG A 437 32.90 6.69 -25.19
N GLY A 438 32.73 5.51 -25.80
CA GLY A 438 33.74 4.65 -26.44
C GLY A 438 34.45 5.15 -27.70
N LEU A 439 34.61 6.45 -27.91
CA LEU A 439 35.41 7.01 -29.02
C LEU A 439 36.61 7.87 -28.58
N GLY A 440 36.74 8.20 -27.29
CA GLY A 440 37.77 9.14 -26.81
C GLY A 440 38.59 8.69 -25.60
N LEU A 441 38.39 7.48 -25.08
CA LEU A 441 39.09 7.01 -23.88
C LEU A 441 40.46 6.42 -24.22
N ASP A 442 41.53 7.12 -23.85
CA ASP A 442 42.91 6.67 -24.05
C ASP A 442 43.29 5.47 -23.16
N ASP A 443 42.66 5.37 -21.98
CA ASP A 443 42.85 4.27 -21.04
C ASP A 443 41.51 3.78 -20.44
N PRO A 444 40.89 2.74 -21.02
CA PRO A 444 39.64 2.19 -20.51
C PRO A 444 39.79 1.49 -19.15
N VAL A 445 40.96 0.95 -18.82
CA VAL A 445 41.22 0.28 -17.53
C VAL A 445 41.23 1.32 -16.41
N ALA A 446 41.88 2.46 -16.63
CA ALA A 446 41.88 3.58 -15.69
C ALA A 446 40.46 4.12 -15.45
N TYR A 447 39.64 4.20 -16.52
CA TYR A 447 38.25 4.64 -16.39
C TYR A 447 37.40 3.69 -15.53
N ILE A 448 37.48 2.37 -15.76
CA ILE A 448 36.74 1.37 -14.98
C ILE A 448 37.14 1.43 -13.50
N LYS A 449 38.45 1.52 -13.21
CA LYS A 449 38.95 1.64 -11.83
C LYS A 449 38.48 2.94 -11.16
N ALA A 450 38.54 4.06 -11.87
CA ALA A 450 38.08 5.35 -11.34
C ALA A 450 36.56 5.38 -11.14
N ALA A 451 35.78 4.75 -12.01
CA ALA A 451 34.33 4.62 -11.87
C ALA A 451 33.94 3.72 -10.68
N ALA A 452 34.66 2.61 -10.47
CA ALA A 452 34.52 1.77 -9.30
C ALA A 452 34.87 2.51 -8.00
N GLN A 453 35.96 3.29 -8.01
CA GLN A 453 36.38 4.10 -6.87
C GLN A 453 35.40 5.24 -6.56
N ARG A 454 34.82 5.89 -7.58
CA ARG A 454 33.76 6.90 -7.38
C ARG A 454 32.50 6.28 -6.81
N SER A 455 32.12 5.10 -7.28
CA SER A 455 30.91 4.40 -6.84
C SER A 455 31.03 3.82 -5.42
N SER A 456 32.24 3.47 -4.99
CA SER A 456 32.51 3.08 -3.59
C SER A 456 32.56 4.29 -2.66
N ARG A 457 33.02 5.45 -3.13
CA ARG A 457 33.08 6.69 -2.34
C ARG A 457 31.75 7.47 -2.31
N ALA A 458 30.92 7.30 -3.32
CA ALA A 458 29.59 7.93 -3.43
C ALA A 458 28.44 7.06 -2.87
N ALA A 459 28.77 5.92 -2.25
CA ALA A 459 27.79 5.13 -1.51
C ALA A 459 27.73 5.58 -0.05
N PRO A 460 26.65 6.24 0.42
CA PRO A 460 26.16 5.94 1.75
C PRO A 460 25.81 4.44 1.77
N ALA A 461 26.28 3.73 2.78
CA ALA A 461 25.98 2.31 2.95
C ALA A 461 24.46 2.08 2.98
N GLY A 462 23.97 1.15 2.15
CA GLY A 462 22.58 0.67 2.18
C GLY A 462 21.73 1.05 0.97
N ALA A 463 21.84 0.25 -0.10
CA ALA A 463 20.83 0.21 -1.17
C ALA A 463 20.72 -1.23 -1.72
N GLY A 464 20.43 -2.16 -0.81
CA GLY A 464 19.58 -3.29 -1.15
C GLY A 464 18.14 -2.78 -1.13
N ALA A 465 17.29 -3.26 -2.04
CA ALA A 465 15.86 -2.97 -2.02
C ALA A 465 15.20 -3.71 -0.84
N GLU A 466 15.52 -3.27 0.37
CA GLU A 466 14.68 -3.49 1.53
C GLU A 466 13.48 -2.55 1.41
N GLU A 467 12.32 -3.10 1.77
CA GLU A 467 11.09 -2.41 2.11
C GLU A 467 11.40 -1.13 2.90
N GLY A 468 11.51 -0.03 2.15
CA GLY A 468 12.20 1.16 2.61
C GLY A 468 11.29 1.98 3.49
N ASP A 469 11.59 1.96 4.79
CA ASP A 469 11.09 2.81 5.87
C ASP A 469 10.14 3.92 5.38
N ASP A 470 8.84 3.65 5.47
CA ASP A 470 7.79 4.56 5.02
C ASP A 470 7.89 5.92 5.72
N VAL A 471 8.41 5.96 6.96
CA VAL A 471 8.71 7.20 7.68
C VAL A 471 9.73 8.02 6.90
N ALA A 472 10.81 7.40 6.42
CA ALA A 472 11.83 8.10 5.63
C ALA A 472 11.27 8.62 4.30
N ARG A 473 10.32 7.91 3.69
CA ARG A 473 9.62 8.38 2.48
C ARG A 473 8.70 9.57 2.76
N ILE A 474 7.91 9.50 3.82
CA ILE A 474 7.03 10.60 4.26
C ILE A 474 7.88 11.82 4.65
N THR A 475 8.96 11.63 5.42
CA THR A 475 9.91 12.69 5.80
C THR A 475 10.50 13.38 4.57
N LYS A 476 11.02 12.60 3.61
CA LYS A 476 11.58 13.15 2.37
C LYS A 476 10.54 13.96 1.60
N ARG A 477 9.29 13.52 1.59
CA ARG A 477 8.20 14.22 0.91
C ARG A 477 7.82 15.53 1.62
N LEU A 478 7.73 15.52 2.94
CA LEU A 478 7.50 16.72 3.76
C LEU A 478 8.61 17.75 3.57
N ASN A 479 9.88 17.32 3.64
CA ASN A 479 11.04 18.18 3.40
C ASN A 479 11.04 18.76 1.97
N TRP A 480 10.65 17.95 0.98
CA TRP A 480 10.49 18.43 -0.38
C TRP A 480 9.37 19.47 -0.50
N LEU A 481 8.22 19.29 0.17
CA LEU A 481 7.13 20.28 0.18
C LEU A 481 7.54 21.58 0.87
N ASN A 482 8.33 21.51 1.94
CA ASN A 482 8.88 22.69 2.61
C ASN A 482 9.88 23.47 1.74
N GLN A 483 10.59 22.79 0.84
CA GLN A 483 11.57 23.41 -0.05
C GLN A 483 10.96 23.89 -1.38
N PHE A 484 10.01 23.15 -1.94
CA PHE A 484 9.53 23.32 -3.31
C PHE A 484 8.00 23.42 -3.44
N GLY A 485 7.26 23.23 -2.35
CA GLY A 485 5.79 23.20 -2.37
C GLY A 485 5.12 24.57 -2.44
N GLY A 486 5.88 25.67 -2.31
CA GLY A 486 5.34 27.03 -2.35
C GLY A 486 4.33 27.32 -1.23
N LEU A 487 4.51 26.70 -0.07
CA LEU A 487 3.62 26.84 1.07
C LEU A 487 3.89 28.17 1.79
N GLY A 488 2.83 28.85 2.26
CA GLY A 488 2.95 30.14 2.96
C GLY A 488 3.72 30.06 4.28
N ARG A 489 3.67 28.90 4.94
CA ARG A 489 4.48 28.56 6.12
C ARG A 489 5.15 27.19 5.92
N LYS A 490 6.24 26.92 6.63
CA LYS A 490 6.87 25.59 6.61
C LYS A 490 6.03 24.61 7.42
N ILE A 491 5.84 23.40 6.92
CA ILE A 491 5.25 22.28 7.64
C ILE A 491 6.18 21.86 8.76
N ARG A 492 5.66 21.79 9.99
CA ARG A 492 6.36 21.16 11.13
C ARG A 492 6.28 19.64 10.94
N ALA A 493 7.34 19.03 10.42
CA ALA A 493 7.34 17.62 10.07
C ALA A 493 7.10 16.72 11.29
N ASP A 494 7.67 17.07 12.44
CA ASP A 494 7.61 16.28 13.67
C ASP A 494 6.17 16.15 14.20
N ASP A 495 5.39 17.23 14.10
CA ASP A 495 3.98 17.29 14.51
C ASP A 495 3.05 16.35 13.71
N VAL A 496 3.40 16.06 12.46
CA VAL A 496 2.49 15.38 11.52
C VAL A 496 3.00 14.01 11.09
N ILE A 497 4.29 13.72 11.23
CA ILE A 497 4.88 12.50 10.67
C ILE A 497 4.38 11.23 11.35
N GLY A 498 4.24 11.24 12.68
CA GLY A 498 3.72 10.09 13.43
C GLY A 498 2.27 9.79 13.03
N ALA A 499 1.45 10.83 12.98
CA ALA A 499 0.04 10.73 12.62
C ALA A 499 -0.16 10.30 11.15
N LEU A 500 0.67 10.80 10.22
CA LEU A 500 0.70 10.33 8.84
C LEU A 500 1.09 8.84 8.78
N TYR A 501 2.17 8.44 9.46
CA TYR A 501 2.63 7.06 9.44
C TYR A 501 1.55 6.07 9.91
N CYS A 502 0.78 6.39 10.95
CA CYS A 502 -0.31 5.55 11.44
C CYS A 502 -1.43 5.34 10.42
N LEU A 503 -1.63 6.26 9.47
CA LEU A 503 -2.58 6.08 8.36
C LEU A 503 -2.06 5.15 7.26
N GLY A 504 -0.77 4.79 7.28
CA GLY A 504 -0.08 4.10 6.21
C GLY A 504 0.41 5.03 5.09
N LEU A 505 1.42 4.56 4.34
CA LEU A 505 2.06 5.32 3.25
C LEU A 505 1.08 5.78 2.14
N PRO A 506 0.12 4.95 1.66
CA PRO A 506 -0.77 5.37 0.58
C PRO A 506 -1.66 6.56 0.95
N GLN A 507 -2.30 6.50 2.13
CA GLN A 507 -3.17 7.53 2.67
C GLN A 507 -2.38 8.82 2.96
N SER A 508 -1.21 8.68 3.58
CA SER A 508 -0.27 9.78 3.82
C SER A 508 0.08 10.53 2.54
N MET A 509 0.46 9.79 1.49
CA MET A 509 0.83 10.38 0.20
C MET A 509 -0.38 11.00 -0.51
N ALA A 510 -1.61 10.57 -0.24
CA ALA A 510 -2.82 11.22 -0.74
C ALA A 510 -3.05 12.57 -0.05
N ILE A 511 -2.95 12.64 1.28
CA ILE A 511 -3.08 13.88 2.05
C ILE A 511 -2.01 14.89 1.63
N LEU A 512 -0.75 14.47 1.53
CA LEU A 512 0.36 15.33 1.10
C LEU A 512 0.23 15.81 -0.35
N ARG A 513 -0.41 15.02 -1.24
CA ARG A 513 -0.77 15.48 -2.59
C ARG A 513 -1.89 16.51 -2.57
N GLY A 514 -2.93 16.30 -1.75
CA GLY A 514 -3.99 17.29 -1.57
C GLY A 514 -3.48 18.62 -1.02
N LEU A 515 -2.49 18.58 -0.11
CA LEU A 515 -1.80 19.81 0.34
C LEU A 515 -1.03 20.48 -0.80
N GLN A 516 -0.29 19.70 -1.61
CA GLN A 516 0.45 20.23 -2.75
C GLN A 516 -0.47 20.91 -3.77
N GLU A 517 -1.63 20.32 -4.05
CA GLU A 517 -2.61 20.87 -5.00
C GLU A 517 -3.21 22.19 -4.53
N LYS A 518 -3.43 22.34 -3.22
CA LYS A 518 -3.89 23.59 -2.61
C LYS A 518 -2.76 24.62 -2.51
N GLY A 519 -1.51 24.16 -2.35
CA GLY A 519 -0.29 24.96 -2.44
C GLY A 519 -0.31 26.18 -1.52
N ALA A 520 0.00 27.35 -2.08
CA ALA A 520 0.06 28.63 -1.37
C ALA A 520 -1.28 29.10 -0.75
N ARG A 521 -2.41 28.49 -1.12
CA ARG A 521 -3.73 28.87 -0.57
C ARG A 521 -3.94 28.40 0.86
N VAL A 522 -3.10 27.49 1.36
CA VAL A 522 -3.20 26.98 2.72
C VAL A 522 -2.33 27.84 3.64
N MET A 523 -2.97 28.67 4.47
CA MET A 523 -2.31 29.56 5.43
C MET A 523 -1.47 28.79 6.45
N ASP A 524 -2.04 27.74 7.04
CA ASP A 524 -1.32 26.80 7.91
C ASP A 524 -1.31 25.37 7.31
N PRO A 525 -0.23 24.97 6.61
CA PRO A 525 -0.14 23.64 6.04
C PRO A 525 0.00 22.54 7.09
N THR A 526 0.45 22.86 8.32
CA THR A 526 0.53 21.88 9.42
C THR A 526 -0.86 21.56 9.95
N GLY A 527 -1.67 22.59 10.25
CA GLY A 527 -3.08 22.45 10.64
C GLY A 527 -3.91 21.72 9.58
N TYR A 528 -3.69 22.03 8.29
CA TYR A 528 -4.35 21.32 7.19
C TYR A 528 -4.09 19.81 7.20
N ILE A 529 -2.83 19.42 7.42
CA ILE A 529 -2.46 17.99 7.50
C ILE A 529 -3.13 17.34 8.71
N LYS A 530 -3.11 17.98 9.90
CA LYS A 530 -3.75 17.45 11.12
C LYS A 530 -5.26 17.23 10.93
N ALA A 531 -5.97 18.23 10.38
CA ALA A 531 -7.40 18.12 10.08
C ALA A 531 -7.71 17.04 9.02
N ALA A 532 -6.84 16.88 8.01
CA ALA A 532 -6.99 15.83 7.01
C ALA A 532 -6.78 14.42 7.60
N ILE A 533 -5.86 14.29 8.56
CA ILE A 533 -5.62 13.03 9.29
C ILE A 533 -6.81 12.68 10.19
N GLN A 534 -7.34 13.65 10.93
CA GLN A 534 -8.54 13.46 11.76
C GLN A 534 -9.73 12.98 10.92
N ARG A 535 -9.98 13.63 9.77
CA ARG A 535 -11.00 13.18 8.81
C ARG A 535 -10.76 11.76 8.30
N ALA A 536 -9.51 11.41 7.99
CA ALA A 536 -9.15 10.07 7.53
C ALA A 536 -9.34 8.99 8.61
N ASN A 537 -9.28 9.36 9.89
CA ASN A 537 -9.56 8.48 11.03
C ASN A 537 -11.05 8.41 11.43
N GLY A 538 -11.95 9.07 10.69
CA GLY A 538 -13.38 9.08 11.00
C GLY A 538 -13.78 9.97 12.16
N LEU A 539 -12.83 10.73 12.74
CA LEU A 539 -13.13 11.75 13.74
C LEU A 539 -13.70 12.98 13.03
N ARG A 540 -15.02 13.18 13.16
CA ARG A 540 -15.69 14.40 12.70
C ARG A 540 -15.28 15.55 13.62
N THR A 541 -14.34 16.39 13.17
CA THR A 541 -14.18 17.73 13.74
C THR A 541 -15.38 18.57 13.34
N ALA A 542 -16.07 19.16 14.33
CA ALA A 542 -17.06 20.20 14.05
C ALA A 542 -16.43 21.29 13.17
N PRO A 543 -17.16 21.87 12.20
CA PRO A 543 -16.60 22.87 11.31
C PRO A 543 -16.18 24.10 12.10
N GLN A 544 -14.87 24.38 12.09
CA GLN A 544 -14.25 25.59 12.64
C GLN A 544 -14.45 26.80 11.70
N GLU A 545 -15.59 26.86 11.00
CA GLU A 545 -15.92 27.96 10.07
C GLU A 545 -16.35 29.24 10.82
N GLU A 546 -16.85 29.14 12.06
CA GLU A 546 -17.27 30.31 12.85
C GLU A 546 -16.08 31.18 13.31
N GLU A 547 -14.96 30.60 13.74
CA GLU A 547 -13.78 31.40 14.19
C GLU A 547 -13.04 32.09 13.01
N ALA A 548 -13.17 31.57 11.79
CA ALA A 548 -12.53 32.16 10.61
C ALA A 548 -13.36 33.30 9.99
N GLU A 549 -14.69 33.30 10.19
CA GLU A 549 -15.55 34.43 9.88
C GLU A 549 -15.40 35.53 10.95
N GLU A 550 -15.29 35.18 12.23
CA GLU A 550 -15.02 36.16 13.31
C GLU A 550 -13.63 36.84 13.19
N GLU A 551 -12.57 36.12 12.81
CA GLU A 551 -11.25 36.74 12.56
C GLU A 551 -11.22 37.60 11.27
N ALA A 552 -12.08 37.30 10.29
CA ALA A 552 -12.19 38.09 9.06
C ALA A 552 -13.00 39.38 9.28
N GLU A 553 -14.09 39.30 10.04
CA GLU A 553 -14.89 40.47 10.44
C GLU A 553 -14.09 41.39 11.39
N ALA A 554 -13.33 40.83 12.34
CA ALA A 554 -12.47 41.62 13.23
C ALA A 554 -11.32 42.35 12.51
N PHE A 555 -10.87 41.84 11.35
CA PHE A 555 -9.82 42.48 10.55
C PHE A 555 -10.37 43.56 9.60
N GLU A 556 -11.63 43.44 9.15
CA GLU A 556 -12.33 44.47 8.38
C GLU A 556 -12.74 45.65 9.28
N GLU A 557 -13.19 45.38 10.51
CA GLU A 557 -13.57 46.40 11.51
C GLU A 557 -12.35 47.22 11.99
N ALA A 558 -11.18 46.58 12.14
CA ALA A 558 -9.93 47.27 12.50
C ALA A 558 -9.35 48.16 11.38
N GLN A 559 -9.81 48.00 10.13
CA GLN A 559 -9.36 48.81 8.99
C GLN A 559 -10.28 50.02 8.75
N GLU A 560 -11.53 49.97 9.21
CA GLU A 560 -12.47 51.10 9.11
C GLU A 560 -12.31 52.13 10.25
N GLU A 561 -11.65 51.79 11.36
CA GLU A 561 -11.40 52.73 12.48
C GLU A 561 -10.18 53.66 12.27
N GLU A 562 -9.37 53.51 11.21
CA GLU A 562 -8.15 54.31 10.97
C GLU A 562 -8.34 55.55 10.06
N GLU A 563 -9.58 56.00 9.81
CA GLU A 563 -9.87 57.31 9.20
C GLU A 563 -10.83 58.12 10.10
N GLY A 564 -10.26 58.95 10.99
CA GLY A 564 -10.94 59.73 12.05
C GLY A 564 -11.98 60.78 11.61
N PRO A 565 -12.50 61.66 12.50
CA PRO A 565 -11.70 62.50 13.41
C PRO A 565 -12.31 62.85 14.79
N GLY A 566 -11.48 63.37 15.71
CA GLY A 566 -11.86 64.51 16.57
C GLY A 566 -12.15 64.26 18.06
N GLU A 567 -11.25 64.82 18.88
CA GLU A 567 -11.50 65.72 20.04
C GLU A 567 -12.49 65.36 21.19
N GLU A 568 -12.03 65.69 22.42
CA GLU A 568 -12.72 65.73 23.73
C GLU A 568 -12.88 64.36 24.43
N GLY A 569 -12.57 64.12 25.71
CA GLY A 569 -12.28 64.95 26.88
C GLY A 569 -12.97 64.29 28.11
N GLY A 570 -12.24 64.11 29.23
CA GLY A 570 -12.78 63.68 30.55
C GLY A 570 -12.45 62.23 30.92
N GLU A 571 -11.58 61.94 31.90
CA GLU A 571 -11.70 62.06 33.36
C GLU A 571 -12.66 61.03 34.02
N GLU A 572 -12.03 60.18 34.85
CA GLU A 572 -12.54 59.57 36.11
C GLU A 572 -13.64 58.50 36.07
N GLN A 573 -13.30 57.26 36.45
CA GLN A 573 -13.66 56.70 37.77
C GLN A 573 -13.12 55.26 37.95
N GLU A 574 -12.33 55.08 38.99
CA GLU A 574 -12.01 53.80 39.63
C GLU A 574 -13.27 53.31 40.39
N GLU A 575 -13.71 52.07 40.17
CA GLU A 575 -14.55 51.35 41.13
C GLU A 575 -14.01 49.94 41.35
N ASP A 576 -13.66 49.71 42.62
CA ASP A 576 -13.33 48.46 43.27
C ASP A 576 -14.49 47.44 43.18
N VAL A 577 -14.18 46.17 42.88
CA VAL A 577 -15.08 45.04 43.21
C VAL A 577 -14.27 43.85 43.76
N GLU A 578 -14.26 43.81 45.09
CA GLU A 578 -14.42 42.70 46.04
C GLU A 578 -13.82 41.29 45.80
N ASP A 579 -13.02 40.93 46.81
CA ASP A 579 -12.57 39.62 47.27
C ASP A 579 -13.65 38.52 47.26
N GLY A 580 -13.30 37.37 46.66
CA GLY A 580 -14.00 36.10 46.80
C GLY A 580 -13.07 35.01 47.33
N ALA A 581 -13.13 34.78 48.64
CA ALA A 581 -12.41 33.75 49.38
C ALA A 581 -12.74 32.33 48.89
N ILE A 582 -11.73 31.46 48.76
CA ILE A 582 -11.89 30.01 48.63
C ILE A 582 -11.19 29.35 49.81
N GLU A 583 -12.00 28.66 50.61
CA GLU A 583 -11.67 27.99 51.85
C GLU A 583 -10.72 26.80 51.65
N GLU A 584 -9.75 26.78 52.57
CA GLU A 584 -8.81 25.72 52.94
C GLU A 584 -9.59 24.52 53.52
N PHE A 585 -9.54 23.35 52.87
CA PHE A 585 -10.16 22.12 53.37
C PHE A 585 -9.10 21.11 53.79
N ALA A 586 -9.12 20.80 55.08
CA ALA A 586 -8.15 20.02 55.83
C ALA A 586 -8.23 18.51 55.55
N GLU A 587 -7.06 17.87 55.64
CA GLU A 587 -6.84 16.42 55.71
C GLU A 587 -7.48 15.78 56.95
N PRO A 588 -7.92 14.51 56.88
CA PRO A 588 -8.02 13.67 58.06
C PRO A 588 -6.97 12.56 58.05
N GLU A 589 -6.08 12.61 59.05
CA GLU A 589 -5.32 11.46 59.56
C GLU A 589 -6.29 10.43 60.14
N GLY A 590 -6.10 9.15 59.78
CA GLY A 590 -6.86 8.02 60.30
C GLY A 590 -5.93 6.84 60.55
N ASP A 591 -5.47 6.73 61.80
CA ASP A 591 -4.81 5.57 62.38
C ASP A 591 -5.82 4.42 62.54
N GLU A 592 -5.54 3.24 61.97
CA GLU A 592 -6.11 1.97 62.45
C GLU A 592 -5.06 0.85 62.41
N GLU A 593 -4.64 0.43 63.61
CA GLU A 593 -3.98 -0.82 63.92
C GLU A 593 -4.87 -2.02 63.54
N MET A 594 -4.32 -3.05 62.87
CA MET A 594 -4.85 -4.42 62.98
C MET A 594 -3.75 -5.48 62.79
N ASP A 595 -3.42 -6.09 63.93
CA ASP A 595 -3.29 -7.53 64.21
C ASP A 595 -2.37 -8.43 63.36
N GLU A 596 -1.22 -8.71 63.98
CA GLU A 596 -0.43 -9.93 63.81
C GLU A 596 -1.25 -11.18 64.17
N ILE A 597 -1.44 -12.09 63.22
CA ILE A 597 -1.80 -13.49 63.50
C ILE A 597 -0.69 -14.38 62.94
N GLY A 598 0.13 -14.90 63.84
CA GLY A 598 1.05 -16.00 63.58
C GLY A 598 0.30 -17.34 63.56
N VAL A 599 0.67 -18.20 62.61
CA VAL A 599 0.41 -19.64 62.68
C VAL A 599 1.70 -20.36 62.30
N GLU A 600 2.34 -20.91 63.33
CA GLU A 600 3.36 -21.95 63.24
C GLU A 600 2.68 -23.33 63.02
N GLY A 601 3.44 -24.26 62.45
CA GLY A 601 3.17 -25.70 62.45
C GLY A 601 2.91 -26.27 61.06
N GLU A 602 3.45 -27.42 60.64
CA GLU A 602 4.14 -28.47 61.39
C GLU A 602 4.74 -29.42 60.34
N GLU A 603 6.01 -29.80 60.50
CA GLU A 603 6.65 -30.90 59.77
C GLU A 603 6.08 -32.24 60.28
N ALA A 604 5.68 -33.14 59.37
CA ALA A 604 5.57 -34.56 59.69
C ALA A 604 5.88 -35.43 58.47
N ASP A 605 7.08 -36.01 58.55
CA ASP A 605 7.59 -37.22 57.92
C ASP A 605 6.67 -38.45 58.15
N ALA A 606 6.40 -39.22 57.09
CA ALA A 606 6.22 -40.68 57.14
C ALA A 606 6.05 -41.28 55.73
N GLY A 607 6.97 -42.17 55.35
CA GLY A 607 6.86 -43.00 54.15
C GLY A 607 6.11 -44.34 54.37
N ALA A 608 5.69 -44.95 53.25
CA ALA A 608 5.44 -46.37 52.98
C ALA A 608 5.05 -46.45 51.49
N ASP A 609 5.74 -47.15 50.58
CA ASP A 609 5.95 -48.60 50.41
C ASP A 609 4.67 -49.40 50.07
N ALA A 610 4.80 -50.25 49.03
CA ALA A 610 3.80 -51.07 48.29
C ALA A 610 2.95 -50.33 47.25
N GLY A 611 2.62 -50.85 46.06
CA GLY A 611 2.90 -52.09 45.34
C GLY A 611 2.25 -51.93 43.95
N ASP A 612 2.91 -52.34 42.87
CA ASP A 612 2.49 -53.47 42.02
C ASP A 612 1.01 -53.41 41.56
N GLY A 613 0.81 -53.15 40.27
CA GLY A 613 -0.53 -53.03 39.67
C GLY A 613 -0.48 -52.55 38.21
N PHE A 614 0.13 -53.35 37.34
CA PHE A 614 -0.09 -53.26 35.90
C PHE A 614 -1.52 -53.73 35.61
N ASP A 615 -2.44 -52.81 35.34
CA ASP A 615 -3.77 -53.17 34.84
C ASP A 615 -3.69 -53.44 33.33
N GLU A 616 -3.84 -54.73 33.06
CA GLU A 616 -4.03 -55.40 31.78
C GLU A 616 -5.35 -54.93 31.17
N ILE A 617 -5.28 -54.09 30.12
CA ILE A 617 -6.46 -53.74 29.32
C ILE A 617 -6.81 -54.97 28.49
N GLU A 618 -7.79 -55.73 28.98
CA GLU A 618 -8.41 -56.86 28.31
C GLU A 618 -9.03 -56.42 26.97
N VAL A 619 -8.62 -57.13 25.92
CA VAL A 619 -9.20 -57.06 24.58
C VAL A 619 -10.56 -57.76 24.61
N PRO A 620 -11.68 -57.12 24.26
CA PRO A 620 -12.94 -57.82 24.17
C PRO A 620 -12.99 -58.70 22.91
N VAL A 621 -13.41 -59.93 23.20
CA VAL A 621 -13.69 -61.09 22.36
C VAL A 621 -14.52 -60.76 21.12
N GLU A 622 -14.18 -61.43 20.02
CA GLU A 622 -14.90 -61.50 18.74
C GLU A 622 -16.39 -61.88 18.95
N GLU A 623 -17.30 -61.02 18.51
CA GLU A 623 -18.69 -61.40 18.23
C GLU A 623 -18.93 -61.44 16.72
N ASP A 624 -19.37 -62.62 16.27
CA ASP A 624 -19.81 -62.98 14.94
C ASP A 624 -20.86 -62.01 14.36
N TYR A 625 -20.54 -61.39 13.22
CA TYR A 625 -21.53 -60.78 12.34
C TYR A 625 -21.64 -61.55 11.01
N PRO A 626 -22.87 -61.82 10.53
CA PRO A 626 -23.13 -62.69 9.38
C PRO A 626 -22.77 -62.05 8.04
N ALA A 627 -22.38 -62.90 7.09
CA ALA A 627 -22.04 -62.57 5.72
C ALA A 627 -23.18 -61.85 4.98
N GLU A 628 -22.97 -60.57 4.64
CA GLU A 628 -23.80 -59.85 3.67
C GLU A 628 -23.24 -59.98 2.25
N GLU A 629 -24.18 -60.24 1.34
CA GLU A 629 -24.00 -60.55 -0.07
C GLU A 629 -23.44 -59.39 -0.89
N VAL A 630 -22.44 -59.70 -1.72
CA VAL A 630 -21.88 -58.79 -2.74
C VAL A 630 -22.84 -58.67 -3.93
N PRO A 631 -23.40 -57.49 -4.26
CA PRO A 631 -24.15 -57.32 -5.50
C PRO A 631 -23.22 -57.17 -6.73
N PRO A 632 -23.64 -57.66 -7.91
CA PRO A 632 -22.75 -57.80 -9.07
C PRO A 632 -22.41 -56.47 -9.76
N ALA A 633 -21.15 -56.38 -10.19
CA ALA A 633 -20.56 -55.30 -10.96
C ALA A 633 -21.35 -54.96 -12.24
N LYS A 634 -21.76 -53.70 -12.37
CA LYS A 634 -22.33 -53.14 -13.61
C LYS A 634 -21.21 -52.81 -14.60
N GLN A 635 -21.37 -53.34 -15.81
CA GLN A 635 -20.52 -53.13 -16.98
C GLN A 635 -20.57 -51.65 -17.44
N ALA A 636 -19.39 -51.04 -17.60
CA ALA A 636 -19.24 -49.75 -18.27
C ALA A 636 -19.26 -49.92 -19.81
N PRO A 637 -19.88 -49.00 -20.57
CA PRO A 637 -19.97 -49.10 -22.03
C PRO A 637 -18.66 -48.75 -22.75
N ALA A 638 -18.36 -49.52 -23.79
CA ALA A 638 -17.14 -49.46 -24.59
C ALA A 638 -17.01 -48.16 -25.41
N ALA A 639 -15.89 -47.45 -25.23
CA ALA A 639 -15.49 -46.31 -26.05
C ALA A 639 -14.90 -46.76 -27.40
N VAL A 640 -15.52 -46.29 -28.48
CA VAL A 640 -15.15 -46.53 -29.87
C VAL A 640 -13.96 -45.66 -30.28
N LYS A 641 -12.85 -46.28 -30.72
CA LYS A 641 -11.68 -45.60 -31.27
C LYS A 641 -11.92 -45.17 -32.73
N PRO A 642 -11.73 -43.90 -33.12
CA PRO A 642 -11.71 -43.52 -34.54
C PRO A 642 -10.38 -43.87 -35.20
N LYS A 643 -10.46 -44.50 -36.38
CA LYS A 643 -9.33 -44.89 -37.26
C LYS A 643 -8.67 -43.67 -37.90
N PRO A 644 -7.34 -43.69 -38.13
CA PRO A 644 -6.64 -42.66 -38.90
C PRO A 644 -6.87 -42.85 -40.41
N SER A 645 -7.37 -41.82 -41.08
CA SER A 645 -7.51 -41.77 -42.54
C SER A 645 -6.21 -41.34 -43.20
N THR A 646 -5.74 -42.18 -44.12
CA THR A 646 -4.72 -41.96 -45.13
C THR A 646 -5.07 -40.80 -46.08
N GLY A 647 -4.13 -39.86 -46.26
CA GLY A 647 -4.25 -38.76 -47.21
C GLY A 647 -2.89 -38.22 -47.66
N GLU A 648 -2.42 -38.76 -48.79
CA GLU A 648 -1.54 -38.21 -49.84
C GLU A 648 -0.40 -37.21 -49.52
N ARG A 649 0.81 -37.68 -49.84
CA ARG A 649 2.00 -36.87 -50.14
C ARG A 649 1.75 -36.01 -51.38
N ARG A 650 2.09 -34.72 -51.31
CA ARG A 650 2.50 -33.94 -52.50
C ARG A 650 3.78 -33.15 -52.24
N VAL A 651 4.75 -33.45 -53.11
CA VAL A 651 6.05 -32.79 -53.30
C VAL A 651 5.86 -31.65 -54.29
N VAL A 652 6.25 -30.42 -53.94
CA VAL A 652 6.79 -29.36 -54.83
C VAL A 652 7.52 -28.38 -53.88
N GLY A 653 8.82 -28.13 -53.93
CA GLY A 653 9.60 -27.63 -55.07
C GLY A 653 9.73 -26.11 -54.92
N GLY A 654 10.93 -25.64 -54.55
CA GLY A 654 11.21 -24.21 -54.38
C GLY A 654 11.14 -23.44 -55.70
N LEU A 655 10.81 -22.15 -55.62
CA LEU A 655 11.18 -21.21 -56.67
C LEU A 655 11.36 -19.79 -56.11
N THR A 656 12.44 -19.21 -56.57
CA THR A 656 12.99 -17.88 -56.39
C THR A 656 12.18 -16.78 -57.09
N GLY A 657 12.07 -15.61 -56.45
CA GLY A 657 11.99 -14.27 -57.09
C GLY A 657 10.62 -13.80 -57.60
N TYR A 658 10.23 -12.56 -57.25
CA TYR A 658 10.09 -11.42 -58.17
C TYR A 658 9.42 -10.19 -57.51
N ASN A 659 10.16 -9.08 -57.54
CA ASN A 659 9.82 -7.67 -57.77
C ASN A 659 8.39 -7.09 -57.61
N LYS A 660 8.38 -5.92 -56.94
CA LYS A 660 7.66 -4.65 -57.26
C LYS A 660 6.25 -4.75 -57.87
N LEU A 661 5.24 -4.39 -57.08
CA LEU A 661 4.03 -3.75 -57.60
C LEU A 661 3.61 -2.58 -56.69
N ILE A 662 3.64 -1.38 -57.29
CA ILE A 662 3.13 -0.11 -56.77
C ILE A 662 1.68 0.03 -57.26
N PRO A 663 0.69 0.25 -56.38
CA PRO A 663 -0.63 0.70 -56.83
C PRO A 663 -0.61 2.21 -57.08
N LYS A 664 -0.99 2.59 -58.30
CA LYS A 664 -1.09 3.97 -58.80
C LYS A 664 -2.31 4.68 -58.20
N ARG A 665 -2.12 5.97 -57.85
CA ARG A 665 -3.16 6.96 -57.59
C ARG A 665 -4.08 7.14 -58.81
N PRO A 666 -5.41 7.25 -58.65
CA PRO A 666 -6.25 7.88 -59.64
C PRO A 666 -6.25 9.41 -59.45
N THR A 667 -5.82 10.10 -60.50
CA THR A 667 -5.95 11.54 -60.73
C THR A 667 -7.33 11.86 -61.32
N TYR A 668 -8.01 12.89 -60.84
CA TYR A 668 -8.91 13.69 -61.66
C TYR A 668 -8.82 15.17 -61.25
N ALA A 669 -8.32 15.99 -62.20
CA ALA A 669 -8.62 17.40 -62.35
C ALA A 669 -10.14 17.54 -62.63
N GLY A 670 -10.88 18.57 -62.22
CA GLY A 670 -10.62 20.00 -62.22
C GLY A 670 -11.53 20.64 -63.28
N ALA A 671 -12.58 21.35 -62.87
CA ALA A 671 -13.28 22.41 -63.63
C ALA A 671 -14.55 22.88 -62.90
N ALA A 672 -14.64 24.19 -62.62
CA ALA A 672 -15.88 24.93 -62.43
C ALA A 672 -16.63 25.03 -63.79
N PRO A 673 -17.95 25.33 -63.86
CA PRO A 673 -18.42 26.73 -63.74
C PRO A 673 -19.86 26.97 -63.18
N GLU A 674 -20.06 28.22 -62.77
CA GLU A 674 -21.21 29.15 -62.94
C GLU A 674 -22.70 28.78 -62.74
N ALA A 675 -23.34 29.66 -61.94
CA ALA A 675 -24.62 30.38 -62.10
C ALA A 675 -25.87 29.67 -62.68
N GLY A 676 -26.98 29.76 -61.92
CA GLY A 676 -28.32 29.46 -62.43
C GLY A 676 -29.45 29.75 -61.44
N THR A 677 -30.18 30.83 -61.72
CA THR A 677 -31.40 31.34 -61.09
C THR A 677 -32.66 30.48 -61.32
N SER A 678 -33.70 30.77 -60.52
CA SER A 678 -35.14 30.42 -60.69
C SER A 678 -35.56 28.99 -60.32
N GLY A 679 -36.74 28.71 -59.76
CA GLY A 679 -37.90 29.53 -59.44
C GLY A 679 -39.03 28.67 -58.83
N VAL A 680 -39.89 29.33 -58.05
CA VAL A 680 -41.35 29.20 -57.91
C VAL A 680 -42.02 27.81 -58.08
N LYS A 681 -42.74 27.38 -57.02
CA LYS A 681 -44.15 26.91 -57.00
C LYS A 681 -44.50 26.55 -55.54
N SER A 682 -45.29 27.29 -54.77
CA SER A 682 -46.73 27.61 -54.85
C SER A 682 -47.64 26.39 -55.09
N GLU A 683 -48.34 25.97 -54.04
CA GLU A 683 -49.71 25.42 -54.01
C GLU A 683 -50.02 25.03 -52.54
N LEU A 684 -51.22 25.08 -51.97
CA LEU A 684 -52.45 25.88 -52.12
C LEU A 684 -53.48 25.23 -51.15
N PHE A 685 -54.49 26.01 -50.75
CA PHE A 685 -55.73 25.67 -50.03
C PHE A 685 -55.64 25.30 -48.54
N GLU A 686 -56.59 25.65 -47.66
CA GLU A 686 -57.60 26.73 -47.51
C GLU A 686 -58.50 26.29 -46.32
N ASP A 687 -59.25 27.25 -45.78
CA ASP A 687 -60.46 27.10 -44.95
C ASP A 687 -60.33 26.55 -43.52
N ALA A 688 -61.12 26.97 -42.53
CA ALA A 688 -61.98 28.12 -42.31
C ALA A 688 -62.50 27.99 -40.86
N GLU A 689 -62.86 29.12 -40.26
CA GLU A 689 -63.96 29.34 -39.30
C GLU A 689 -63.60 30.13 -38.04
N ALA A 690 -64.39 31.18 -37.87
CA ALA A 690 -64.32 32.24 -36.89
C ALA A 690 -65.32 32.02 -35.75
N LYS A 691 -65.04 32.59 -34.56
CA LYS A 691 -65.97 33.31 -33.66
C LYS A 691 -65.28 33.77 -32.35
N PRO A 692 -65.84 34.74 -31.59
CA PRO A 692 -65.22 36.07 -31.48
C PRO A 692 -64.98 36.58 -30.05
N ASP A 693 -64.27 37.71 -29.99
CA ASP A 693 -64.32 38.82 -29.03
C ASP A 693 -64.26 38.54 -27.51
N ASP A 694 -63.14 38.95 -26.89
CA ASP A 694 -63.19 39.64 -25.60
C ASP A 694 -62.09 40.72 -25.52
N GLU A 695 -62.51 41.96 -25.27
CA GLU A 695 -61.71 43.18 -25.23
C GLU A 695 -60.89 43.28 -23.93
N LYS A 696 -59.59 43.64 -24.02
CA LYS A 696 -58.87 44.39 -22.97
C LYS A 696 -57.63 45.13 -23.53
N PRO A 697 -57.18 46.22 -22.89
CA PRO A 697 -56.63 47.38 -23.56
C PRO A 697 -55.13 47.34 -23.76
N ALA A 698 -54.69 48.11 -24.76
CA ALA A 698 -53.33 48.34 -25.22
C ALA A 698 -52.29 48.53 -24.10
N GLU A 699 -51.32 47.61 -24.07
CA GLU A 699 -50.03 47.76 -23.40
C GLU A 699 -48.95 48.04 -24.47
N ALA A 700 -48.01 48.92 -24.11
CA ALA A 700 -47.00 49.51 -24.99
C ALA A 700 -46.13 48.47 -25.74
N PRO A 701 -45.57 48.81 -26.92
CA PRO A 701 -44.79 47.88 -27.72
C PRO A 701 -43.50 47.48 -26.99
N ALA A 702 -43.47 46.25 -26.49
CA ALA A 702 -42.27 45.60 -25.98
C ALA A 702 -41.25 45.41 -27.11
N ALA A 703 -39.98 45.71 -26.79
CA ALA A 703 -38.84 45.55 -27.69
C ALA A 703 -38.76 44.10 -28.24
N PRO A 704 -38.28 43.91 -29.49
CA PRO A 704 -38.20 42.60 -30.10
C PRO A 704 -37.32 41.67 -29.26
N ALA A 705 -37.92 40.54 -28.83
CA ALA A 705 -37.22 39.49 -28.12
C ALA A 705 -35.98 39.02 -28.91
N PRO A 706 -34.83 38.80 -28.25
CA PRO A 706 -33.64 38.30 -28.92
C PRO A 706 -33.93 36.95 -29.58
N PRO A 707 -33.36 36.66 -30.76
CA PRO A 707 -33.63 35.42 -31.48
C PRO A 707 -33.32 34.21 -30.58
N ALA A 708 -34.28 33.29 -30.51
CA ALA A 708 -34.17 32.06 -29.74
C ALA A 708 -32.84 31.37 -30.09
N ARG A 709 -32.00 31.16 -29.06
CA ARG A 709 -30.75 30.43 -29.22
C ARG A 709 -31.08 29.05 -29.81
N PRO A 710 -30.33 28.57 -30.82
CA PRO A 710 -30.57 27.24 -31.36
C PRO A 710 -30.49 26.24 -30.22
N SER A 711 -31.57 25.48 -30.01
CA SER A 711 -31.63 24.40 -29.04
C SER A 711 -30.63 23.34 -29.47
N PHE A 712 -29.46 23.33 -28.84
CA PHE A 712 -28.51 22.23 -28.94
C PHE A 712 -29.13 21.04 -28.22
N LEU A 713 -29.89 20.22 -28.96
CA LEU A 713 -30.32 18.93 -28.48
C LEU A 713 -29.07 18.06 -28.23
N PRO A 714 -29.05 17.29 -27.14
CA PRO A 714 -27.91 16.43 -26.82
C PRO A 714 -27.69 15.41 -27.94
N LEU A 715 -26.44 15.22 -28.33
CA LEU A 715 -26.09 14.19 -29.32
C LEU A 715 -26.50 12.82 -28.80
N THR A 716 -27.26 12.11 -29.62
CA THR A 716 -27.68 10.74 -29.33
C THR A 716 -26.45 9.83 -29.20
N PRO A 717 -26.53 8.74 -28.42
CA PRO A 717 -25.43 7.77 -28.31
C PRO A 717 -24.96 7.22 -29.67
N GLN A 718 -25.88 7.07 -30.63
CA GLN A 718 -25.52 6.66 -31.99
C GLN A 718 -24.71 7.74 -32.73
N GLU A 719 -25.08 9.01 -32.64
CA GLU A 719 -24.32 10.12 -33.23
C GLU A 719 -22.92 10.24 -32.62
N LYS A 720 -22.81 10.10 -31.29
CA LYS A 720 -21.49 10.07 -30.60
C LYS A 720 -20.62 8.93 -31.12
N LEU A 721 -21.18 7.75 -31.32
CA LEU A 721 -20.45 6.60 -31.87
C LEU A 721 -19.95 6.90 -33.29
N VAL A 722 -20.77 7.55 -34.13
CA VAL A 722 -20.37 7.98 -35.47
C VAL A 722 -19.24 9.01 -35.40
N GLN A 723 -19.34 10.03 -34.55
CA GLN A 723 -18.29 11.04 -34.40
C GLN A 723 -16.95 10.46 -33.93
N ILE A 724 -16.98 9.54 -32.96
CA ILE A 724 -15.77 8.89 -32.45
C ILE A 724 -15.16 7.99 -33.53
N ARG A 725 -15.99 7.28 -34.30
CA ARG A 725 -15.54 6.46 -35.44
C ARG A 725 -14.89 7.34 -36.51
N ASP A 726 -15.51 8.46 -36.86
CA ASP A 726 -14.98 9.39 -37.87
C ASP A 726 -13.67 10.02 -37.39
N LEU A 727 -13.57 10.36 -36.11
CA LEU A 727 -12.34 10.88 -35.51
C LEU A 727 -11.22 9.83 -35.52
N ALA A 728 -11.49 8.59 -35.10
CA ALA A 728 -10.52 7.50 -35.18
C ALA A 728 -10.06 7.24 -36.62
N THR A 729 -11.00 7.23 -37.57
CA THR A 729 -10.72 7.04 -39.01
C THR A 729 -9.88 8.17 -39.58
N LYS A 730 -10.17 9.42 -39.20
CA LYS A 730 -9.40 10.61 -39.59
C LYS A 730 -7.94 10.53 -39.15
N HIS A 731 -7.68 9.85 -38.02
CA HIS A 731 -6.34 9.63 -37.49
C HIS A 731 -5.71 8.30 -37.93
N GLY A 732 -6.36 7.53 -38.80
CA GLY A 732 -5.85 6.27 -39.32
C GLY A 732 -5.83 5.13 -38.28
N LEU A 733 -6.64 5.22 -37.23
CA LEU A 733 -6.80 4.18 -36.23
C LEU A 733 -7.99 3.29 -36.60
N ASP A 734 -7.74 2.01 -36.86
CA ASP A 734 -8.78 1.00 -37.04
C ASP A 734 -9.16 0.42 -35.67
N LEU A 735 -10.26 0.92 -35.10
CA LEU A 735 -10.74 0.53 -33.77
C LEU A 735 -11.86 -0.51 -33.89
N ASP A 736 -11.74 -1.58 -33.12
CA ASP A 736 -12.76 -2.61 -32.98
C ASP A 736 -14.11 -2.05 -32.44
N GLN A 737 -15.20 -2.74 -32.80
CA GLN A 737 -16.55 -2.29 -32.48
C GLN A 737 -16.81 -2.23 -30.96
N ASN A 738 -16.13 -3.06 -30.15
CA ASN A 738 -16.28 -3.03 -28.70
C ASN A 738 -15.59 -1.81 -28.09
N CYS A 739 -14.38 -1.45 -28.55
CA CYS A 739 -13.73 -0.21 -28.15
C CYS A 739 -14.52 1.04 -28.58
N LEU A 740 -15.07 1.07 -29.79
CA LEU A 740 -15.92 2.20 -30.24
C LEU A 740 -17.18 2.35 -29.37
N LYS A 741 -17.83 1.23 -29.01
CA LYS A 741 -18.95 1.25 -28.06
C LYS A 741 -18.50 1.73 -26.68
N ALA A 742 -17.36 1.27 -26.18
CA ALA A 742 -16.81 1.70 -24.89
C ALA A 742 -16.47 3.21 -24.89
N LEU A 743 -15.87 3.73 -25.96
CA LEU A 743 -15.57 5.16 -26.11
C LEU A 743 -16.83 6.00 -26.17
N SER A 744 -17.90 5.51 -26.82
CA SER A 744 -19.19 6.22 -26.92
C SER A 744 -19.90 6.41 -25.58
N ARG A 745 -19.52 5.63 -24.56
CA ARG A 745 -20.00 5.80 -23.17
C ARG A 745 -19.27 6.91 -22.41
N LEU A 746 -18.09 7.32 -22.88
CA LEU A 746 -17.35 8.43 -22.29
C LEU A 746 -17.83 9.78 -22.86
N PRO A 747 -17.66 10.89 -22.12
CA PRO A 747 -17.76 12.22 -22.68
C PRO A 747 -16.84 12.36 -23.91
N TYR A 748 -17.32 13.03 -24.97
CA TYR A 748 -16.62 13.09 -26.26
C TYR A 748 -15.19 13.62 -26.15
N HIS A 749 -14.96 14.66 -25.33
CA HIS A 749 -13.61 15.19 -25.08
C HIS A 749 -12.67 14.13 -24.47
N ARG A 750 -13.12 13.28 -23.55
CA ARG A 750 -12.30 12.20 -22.97
C ARG A 750 -12.02 11.10 -23.98
N ALA A 751 -13.01 10.74 -24.78
CA ALA A 751 -12.83 9.78 -25.86
C ALA A 751 -11.78 10.29 -26.87
N LYS A 752 -11.84 11.58 -27.21
CA LYS A 752 -10.86 12.26 -28.05
C LYS A 752 -9.46 12.29 -27.40
N ASP A 753 -9.34 12.67 -26.14
CA ASP A 753 -8.05 12.71 -25.43
C ASP A 753 -7.35 11.34 -25.40
N LEU A 754 -8.13 10.27 -25.20
CA LEU A 754 -7.59 8.90 -25.25
C LEU A 754 -7.10 8.53 -26.66
N ILE A 755 -7.84 8.94 -27.69
CA ILE A 755 -7.42 8.75 -29.09
C ILE A 755 -6.14 9.55 -29.37
N ASP A 756 -6.06 10.79 -28.90
CA ASP A 756 -4.87 11.64 -29.05
C ASP A 756 -3.65 11.06 -28.31
N ASP A 757 -3.83 10.48 -27.12
CA ASP A 757 -2.76 9.79 -26.37
C ASP A 757 -2.20 8.58 -27.14
N VAL A 758 -3.07 7.80 -27.79
CA VAL A 758 -2.64 6.71 -28.68
C VAL A 758 -1.80 7.23 -29.84
N LEU A 759 -2.19 8.36 -30.43
CA LEU A 759 -1.46 8.99 -31.54
C LEU A 759 -0.09 9.53 -31.13
N LEU A 760 0.03 10.01 -29.89
CA LEU A 760 1.30 10.43 -29.30
C LEU A 760 2.22 9.24 -28.94
N GLY A 761 1.78 8.00 -29.22
CA GLY A 761 2.51 6.77 -28.97
C GLY A 761 2.25 6.16 -27.60
N GLY A 762 1.12 6.50 -26.99
CA GLY A 762 0.73 6.14 -25.63
C GLY A 762 1.64 6.80 -24.59
N ARG A 763 1.49 6.35 -23.34
CA ARG A 763 2.19 6.92 -22.17
C ARG A 763 3.72 6.99 -22.30
N ASN A 764 4.33 6.09 -23.08
CA ASN A 764 5.77 6.00 -23.28
C ASN A 764 6.25 6.61 -24.60
N ARG A 765 5.35 7.13 -25.44
CA ARG A 765 5.64 7.66 -26.79
C ARG A 765 6.36 6.67 -27.72
N THR A 766 6.26 5.37 -27.46
CA THR A 766 6.92 4.31 -28.24
C THR A 766 6.04 3.75 -29.37
N GLY A 767 4.85 4.32 -29.58
CA GLY A 767 3.84 3.75 -30.45
C GLY A 767 3.02 2.68 -29.72
N VAL A 768 1.73 2.61 -30.01
CA VAL A 768 0.81 1.62 -29.45
C VAL A 768 0.58 0.53 -30.51
N SER A 769 1.00 -0.71 -30.23
CA SER A 769 0.88 -1.83 -31.18
C SER A 769 -0.56 -2.30 -31.39
N ASN A 770 -1.40 -2.16 -30.37
CA ASN A 770 -2.82 -2.49 -30.42
C ASN A 770 -3.64 -1.33 -29.81
N PRO A 771 -4.06 -0.35 -30.63
CA PRO A 771 -4.75 0.85 -30.16
C PRO A 771 -6.08 0.52 -29.49
N SER A 772 -6.85 -0.43 -30.05
CA SER A 772 -8.09 -0.94 -29.48
C SER A 772 -7.96 -1.46 -28.04
N ARG A 773 -6.98 -2.33 -27.79
CA ARG A 773 -6.74 -2.87 -26.43
C ARG A 773 -6.28 -1.78 -25.47
N TYR A 774 -5.40 -0.88 -25.92
CA TYR A 774 -4.91 0.23 -25.10
C TYR A 774 -6.06 1.16 -24.67
N LEU A 775 -6.91 1.55 -25.62
CA LEU A 775 -8.08 2.38 -25.37
C LEU A 775 -9.08 1.66 -24.46
N THR A 776 -9.37 0.38 -24.70
CA THR A 776 -10.28 -0.41 -23.86
C THR A 776 -9.80 -0.46 -22.40
N VAL A 777 -8.50 -0.70 -22.17
CA VAL A 777 -7.90 -0.68 -20.82
C VAL A 777 -7.93 0.73 -20.23
N GLY A 778 -7.69 1.76 -21.04
CA GLY A 778 -7.79 3.16 -20.62
C GLY A 778 -9.20 3.54 -20.18
N ILE A 779 -10.22 3.13 -20.95
CA ILE A 779 -11.63 3.34 -20.64
C ILE A 779 -12.03 2.58 -19.39
N GLN A 780 -11.59 1.33 -19.22
CA GLN A 780 -11.88 0.56 -17.99
C GLN A 780 -11.28 1.23 -16.75
N LYS A 781 -10.06 1.77 -16.87
CA LYS A 781 -9.43 2.54 -15.77
C LYS A 781 -10.19 3.83 -15.48
N LEU A 782 -10.68 4.53 -16.50
CA LEU A 782 -11.54 5.69 -16.32
C LEU A 782 -12.88 5.32 -15.70
N ALA A 783 -13.49 4.21 -16.10
CA ALA A 783 -14.73 3.69 -15.51
C ALA A 783 -14.56 3.33 -14.03
N ASN A 784 -13.44 2.70 -13.67
CA ASN A 784 -13.12 2.41 -12.27
C ASN A 784 -12.85 3.70 -11.49
N ALA A 785 -12.19 4.69 -12.10
CA ALA A 785 -11.98 6.00 -11.49
C ALA A 785 -13.30 6.78 -11.34
N LEU A 786 -14.24 6.65 -12.29
CA LEU A 786 -15.58 7.21 -12.20
C LEU A 786 -16.33 6.67 -10.99
N GLY A 787 -16.18 5.38 -10.64
CA GLY A 787 -16.73 4.82 -9.40
C GLY A 787 -16.20 5.50 -8.13
N VAL A 788 -14.93 5.92 -8.13
CA VAL A 788 -14.35 6.71 -7.01
C VAL A 788 -14.96 8.11 -6.97
N GLU A 789 -15.09 8.78 -8.13
CA GLU A 789 -15.71 10.11 -8.21
C GLU A 789 -17.20 10.07 -7.84
N GLN A 790 -17.92 8.98 -8.17
CA GLN A 790 -19.29 8.73 -7.72
C GLN A 790 -19.37 8.60 -6.20
N GLY A 791 -18.46 7.83 -5.60
CA GLY A 791 -18.38 7.70 -4.13
C GLY A 791 -18.14 9.03 -3.44
N ILE A 792 -17.26 9.87 -4.00
CA ILE A 792 -16.98 11.22 -3.50
C ILE A 792 -18.20 12.15 -3.67
N ALA A 793 -18.84 12.12 -4.83
CA ALA A 793 -20.04 12.91 -5.11
C ALA A 793 -21.20 12.51 -4.18
N MET A 794 -21.34 11.21 -3.91
CA MET A 794 -22.30 10.66 -2.95
C MET A 794 -22.00 11.14 -1.54
N GLU A 795 -20.76 11.01 -1.06
CA GLU A 795 -20.35 11.47 0.28
C GLU A 795 -20.63 12.95 0.47
N LEU A 796 -20.31 13.77 -0.54
CA LEU A 796 -20.59 15.20 -0.51
C LEU A 796 -22.09 15.51 -0.52
N ALA A 797 -22.88 14.83 -1.38
CA ALA A 797 -24.33 15.01 -1.42
C ALA A 797 -24.98 14.65 -0.08
N VAL A 798 -24.57 13.53 0.53
CA VAL A 798 -25.01 13.11 1.88
C VAL A 798 -24.64 14.16 2.93
N SER A 799 -23.44 14.75 2.86
CA SER A 799 -23.03 15.81 3.80
C SER A 799 -23.90 17.07 3.72
N PHE A 800 -24.51 17.34 2.57
CA PHE A 800 -25.45 18.45 2.36
C PHE A 800 -26.93 18.05 2.51
N GLY A 801 -27.21 16.80 2.90
CA GLY A 801 -28.58 16.29 3.04
C GLY A 801 -29.33 16.11 1.72
N VAL A 802 -28.60 15.93 0.60
CA VAL A 802 -29.17 15.67 -0.73
C VAL A 802 -29.05 14.19 -1.04
N VAL A 803 -30.18 13.54 -1.33
CA VAL A 803 -30.20 12.14 -1.79
C VAL A 803 -30.18 12.13 -3.31
N LEU A 804 -29.13 11.56 -3.90
CA LEU A 804 -28.96 11.44 -5.35
C LEU A 804 -29.14 9.98 -5.78
N ASN A 805 -29.80 9.76 -6.91
CA ASN A 805 -29.85 8.44 -7.55
C ASN A 805 -28.55 8.16 -8.31
N ASN A 806 -28.33 6.89 -8.67
CA ASN A 806 -27.13 6.49 -9.42
C ASN A 806 -27.01 7.22 -10.76
N ASP A 807 -28.12 7.52 -11.44
CA ASP A 807 -28.09 8.27 -12.70
C ASP A 807 -27.55 9.70 -12.52
N ALA A 808 -27.93 10.40 -11.43
CA ALA A 808 -27.39 11.73 -11.13
C ALA A 808 -25.91 11.66 -10.75
N LEU A 809 -25.48 10.62 -10.03
CA LEU A 809 -24.06 10.40 -9.70
C LEU A 809 -23.23 10.07 -10.93
N ASP A 810 -23.77 9.29 -11.88
CA ASP A 810 -23.15 9.01 -13.17
C ASP A 810 -22.96 10.29 -13.99
N GLU A 811 -23.98 11.16 -14.03
CA GLU A 811 -23.89 12.46 -14.70
C GLU A 811 -22.86 13.39 -14.02
N LEU A 812 -22.83 13.44 -12.68
CA LEU A 812 -21.84 14.24 -11.93
C LEU A 812 -20.41 13.73 -12.11
N ALA A 813 -20.20 12.42 -12.12
CA ALA A 813 -18.87 11.83 -12.32
C ALA A 813 -18.31 12.12 -13.72
N SER A 814 -19.17 12.42 -14.69
CA SER A 814 -18.77 12.69 -16.06
C SER A 814 -18.12 14.07 -16.29
N ILE A 815 -18.21 14.98 -15.32
CA ILE A 815 -17.65 16.34 -15.38
C ILE A 815 -16.49 16.49 -14.38
N PRO A 816 -15.63 17.53 -14.52
CA PRO A 816 -14.56 17.77 -13.56
C PRO A 816 -15.12 17.92 -12.15
N ARG A 817 -14.44 17.27 -11.18
CA ARG A 817 -14.83 17.24 -9.76
C ARG A 817 -15.22 18.59 -9.17
N ARG A 818 -14.51 19.66 -9.56
CA ARG A 818 -14.81 21.04 -9.11
C ARG A 818 -16.22 21.49 -9.51
N GLU A 819 -16.62 21.21 -10.74
CA GLU A 819 -17.94 21.55 -11.26
C GLU A 819 -19.01 20.65 -10.64
N ALA A 820 -18.74 19.35 -10.51
CA ALA A 820 -19.66 18.43 -9.83
C ALA A 820 -19.97 18.87 -8.40
N HIS A 821 -18.94 19.26 -7.63
CA HIS A 821 -19.11 19.78 -6.28
C HIS A 821 -19.89 21.10 -6.26
N ALA A 822 -19.71 21.98 -7.25
CA ALA A 822 -20.46 23.23 -7.35
C ALA A 822 -21.95 22.97 -7.58
N ILE A 823 -22.28 22.07 -8.52
CA ILE A 823 -23.66 21.66 -8.79
C ILE A 823 -24.31 21.02 -7.56
N ILE A 824 -23.60 20.14 -6.83
CA ILE A 824 -24.13 19.53 -5.60
C ILE A 824 -24.47 20.61 -4.54
N ARG A 825 -23.60 21.62 -4.37
CA ARG A 825 -23.88 22.74 -3.45
C ARG A 825 -25.05 23.59 -3.92
N GLU A 826 -25.23 23.76 -5.22
CA GLU A 826 -26.36 24.50 -5.78
C GLU A 826 -27.67 23.75 -5.58
N VAL A 827 -27.70 22.43 -5.83
CA VAL A 827 -28.83 21.55 -5.48
C VAL A 827 -29.13 21.60 -3.98
N ALA A 828 -28.10 21.70 -3.14
CA ALA A 828 -28.29 21.86 -1.71
C ALA A 828 -28.88 23.23 -1.33
N ARG A 829 -28.57 24.31 -2.05
CA ARG A 829 -29.05 25.67 -1.72
C ARG A 829 -30.45 25.96 -2.30
N ASP A 830 -30.74 25.47 -3.49
CA ASP A 830 -31.98 25.78 -4.20
C ASP A 830 -33.10 24.76 -3.88
N PRO A 831 -34.20 25.16 -3.21
CA PRO A 831 -35.31 24.28 -2.91
C PRO A 831 -36.06 23.78 -4.15
N GLU A 832 -36.00 24.48 -5.29
CA GLU A 832 -36.57 23.98 -6.55
C GLU A 832 -35.72 22.88 -7.15
N ALA A 833 -34.40 23.03 -7.14
CA ALA A 833 -33.46 21.99 -7.55
C ALA A 833 -33.60 20.71 -6.70
N ARG A 834 -33.94 20.83 -5.42
CA ARG A 834 -34.20 19.66 -4.54
C ARG A 834 -35.46 18.87 -4.90
N LYS A 835 -36.45 19.47 -5.58
CA LYS A 835 -37.68 18.77 -5.97
C LYS A 835 -37.42 17.74 -7.07
N ASP A 836 -36.51 18.06 -8.00
CA ASP A 836 -36.06 17.18 -9.07
C ASP A 836 -34.54 17.32 -9.29
N PRO A 837 -33.72 16.73 -8.40
CA PRO A 837 -32.27 16.92 -8.44
C PRO A 837 -31.66 16.33 -9.71
N LEU A 838 -32.25 15.26 -10.28
CA LEU A 838 -31.75 14.64 -11.50
C LEU A 838 -31.89 15.58 -12.71
N ALA A 839 -33.06 16.21 -12.87
CA ALA A 839 -33.28 17.14 -13.98
C ALA A 839 -32.36 18.37 -13.88
N PHE A 840 -32.22 18.93 -12.67
CA PHE A 840 -31.32 20.05 -12.43
C PHE A 840 -29.85 19.69 -12.71
N ILE A 841 -29.37 18.59 -12.13
CA ILE A 841 -28.00 18.10 -12.34
C ILE A 841 -27.74 17.84 -13.82
N SER A 842 -28.68 17.19 -14.53
CA SER A 842 -28.53 16.91 -15.96
C SER A 842 -28.42 18.19 -16.79
N ALA A 843 -29.19 19.23 -16.45
CA ALA A 843 -29.14 20.51 -17.14
C ALA A 843 -27.81 21.25 -16.89
N GLU A 844 -27.34 21.31 -15.65
CA GLU A 844 -26.06 21.95 -15.31
C GLU A 844 -24.85 21.17 -15.84
N VAL A 845 -24.87 19.84 -15.74
CA VAL A 845 -23.86 18.96 -16.36
C VAL A 845 -23.79 19.19 -17.87
N MET A 846 -24.93 19.38 -18.55
CA MET A 846 -24.95 19.74 -19.97
C MET A 846 -24.32 21.11 -20.24
N LYS A 847 -24.60 22.12 -19.41
CA LYS A 847 -23.94 23.44 -19.53
C LYS A 847 -22.43 23.33 -19.33
N CYS A 848 -21.97 22.61 -18.31
CA CYS A 848 -20.54 22.38 -18.07
C CYS A 848 -19.89 21.65 -19.24
N ARG A 849 -20.52 20.59 -19.78
CA ARG A 849 -20.01 19.88 -20.97
C ARG A 849 -19.90 20.80 -22.18
N ALA A 850 -20.93 21.60 -22.45
CA ALA A 850 -20.91 22.56 -23.55
C ALA A 850 -19.81 23.62 -23.40
N GLN A 851 -19.56 24.09 -22.17
CA GLN A 851 -18.46 25.02 -21.88
C GLN A 851 -17.08 24.38 -22.07
N LEU A 852 -16.92 23.11 -21.66
CA LEU A 852 -15.68 22.36 -21.87
C LEU A 852 -15.41 22.10 -23.35
N ASP A 853 -16.45 21.77 -24.12
CA ASP A 853 -16.34 21.56 -25.56
C ASP A 853 -16.10 22.87 -26.33
N ALA A 854 -16.64 24.00 -25.85
CA ALA A 854 -16.44 25.31 -26.45
C ALA A 854 -15.09 25.96 -26.09
N ARG A 855 -14.38 25.46 -25.07
CA ARG A 855 -13.12 26.05 -24.61
C ARG A 855 -12.07 25.89 -25.72
N PRO A 856 -11.57 26.98 -26.32
CA PRO A 856 -10.55 26.88 -27.36
C PRO A 856 -9.31 26.22 -26.75
N TRP A 857 -8.81 25.21 -27.44
CA TRP A 857 -7.63 24.48 -26.98
C TRP A 857 -6.47 25.47 -26.83
N PRO A 858 -5.68 25.40 -25.73
CA PRO A 858 -4.47 26.19 -25.64
C PRO A 858 -3.62 25.89 -26.89
N PRO A 859 -3.11 26.92 -27.60
CA PRO A 859 -2.31 26.70 -28.78
C PRO A 859 -1.17 25.75 -28.43
N ALA A 860 -0.99 24.71 -29.26
CA ALA A 860 0.04 23.70 -29.05
C ALA A 860 1.40 24.40 -28.89
N ALA A 861 2.02 24.24 -27.72
CA ALA A 861 3.32 24.80 -27.38
C ALA A 861 4.47 24.04 -28.05
#